data_AF-A0A4Y7KY62-F1
#
_entry.id   AF-A0A4Y7KY62-F1
#
_cell.length_a   1.000
_cell.length_b   1.000
_cell.length_c   1.000
_cell.angle_alpha   90.00
_cell.angle_beta   90.00
_cell.angle_gamma   90.00
#
_symmetry.space_group_name_H-M   'P 1'
#
loop_
_entity.id
_entity.type
_entity.pdbx_description
1 polymer ?
#
loop_
_entity_poly.entity_id
_entity_poly.type
_entity_poly.pdbx_seq_one_letter_code
_entity_poly.pdbx_strand_id
1 'polypeptide(L)'
;MSPEKWRNHLVLLLFCMISSASGAFFGVNIGTDMSNLPPAEDVVAILKSYQITHVRLFDADRHMLNALANTGIQVMVGVTNQEVLGIGQTPSLAAAWVNKNVAAYIPGINITAIAVGSEVLSTIPHAAPILVPAMNNIHRALVASNLNFQVKVSSPQSMDIIPKSFPPSTATFNSSWNSTMYQFLQFLKNTKSFYMLNAYPYYGYINGNGIFPIDYALFRPIPTSKQIVDSNTLLHYNSMFNAMVDAAYYSMEALNFSEIPIVVTETGWPSLGGANERDATVQNAETYNGNLFRRVLNDSGTPSQPSTPISTYIYELFNEDKRPGPISEKNWGMFFPNGTTVYSLPMSTSDLTGDSSGSGLFCVAKPDADSSALKSGLDWACGQGSANCSALQAGQPCFQPNNIQSHSSYAYNDYFHRMQSAGGTCDFGGTATTTSVDPSHGSCIFMGSSRSNSSGPFMPPAAPGPFIPVGTLTTYGSTQHYVSIPPGQKFHEREEGLLKMNSTSTSGVGGGGGGGGRSWASATSVSASGKRIRKEMLEFNSEPPPDCSAGPKGDNLYQWISTIFGPPGSPYEGGVFFLDITFPADYPFKPPKVATRAQYIIQHFVAATGCKKTEGIVKSVYAIGNVKMVMAEENGGLNGGSSAGSSKNGSSGVPQQGCFVMWQMIPDKWLMELVVSGHKITAGSDGNVAWRHTPWLGSHAAKGGVRPLRRALQASGSHFF
;
A
#
# COMPACT_ATOMS: atom_id res chain seq x y z
N MET A 1 -43.22 -20.63 46.09
CA MET A 1 -42.04 -20.60 45.18
C MET A 1 -40.85 -20.09 45.97
N SER A 2 -39.78 -20.88 46.08
CA SER A 2 -38.70 -20.65 47.04
C SER A 2 -37.69 -19.56 46.60
N PRO A 3 -37.12 -18.80 47.56
CA PRO A 3 -36.15 -17.73 47.32
C PRO A 3 -34.82 -18.19 46.72
N GLU A 4 -34.57 -19.50 46.63
CA GLU A 4 -33.36 -20.05 46.00
C GLU A 4 -33.35 -19.94 44.47
N LYS A 5 -34.52 -19.88 43.82
CA LYS A 5 -34.58 -19.70 42.36
C LYS A 5 -34.14 -18.29 41.92
N TRP A 6 -34.39 -17.27 42.74
CA TRP A 6 -33.99 -15.89 42.45
C TRP A 6 -32.48 -15.70 42.54
N ARG A 7 -31.80 -16.38 43.47
CA ARG A 7 -30.33 -16.32 43.61
C ARG A 7 -29.63 -16.93 42.41
N ASN A 8 -30.13 -18.04 41.87
CA ASN A 8 -29.57 -18.68 40.68
C ASN A 8 -29.83 -17.86 39.40
N HIS A 9 -30.96 -17.16 39.30
CA HIS A 9 -31.23 -16.25 38.18
C HIS A 9 -30.41 -14.95 38.25
N LEU A 10 -30.14 -14.41 39.44
CA LEU A 10 -29.26 -13.25 39.62
C LEU A 10 -27.78 -13.58 39.33
N VAL A 11 -27.31 -14.78 39.69
CA VAL A 11 -25.96 -15.23 39.37
C VAL A 11 -25.82 -15.52 37.87
N LEU A 12 -26.84 -16.09 37.20
CA LEU A 12 -26.84 -16.24 35.74
C LEU A 12 -26.90 -14.89 35.00
N LEU A 13 -27.64 -13.91 35.53
CA LEU A 13 -27.70 -12.56 34.97
C LEU A 13 -26.42 -11.75 35.23
N LEU A 14 -25.73 -11.95 36.36
CA LEU A 14 -24.39 -11.39 36.58
C LEU A 14 -23.33 -12.05 35.67
N PHE A 15 -23.45 -13.34 35.38
CA PHE A 15 -22.55 -14.04 34.44
C PHE A 15 -22.81 -13.65 32.97
N CYS A 16 -24.04 -13.25 32.62
CA CYS A 16 -24.39 -12.71 31.30
C CYS A 16 -24.02 -11.23 31.10
N MET A 17 -23.60 -10.52 32.14
CA MET A 17 -23.21 -9.10 32.10
C MET A 17 -21.70 -8.88 32.25
N ILE A 18 -20.90 -9.94 32.17
CA ILE A 18 -19.49 -9.78 31.79
C ILE A 18 -19.50 -9.57 30.28
N SER A 19 -19.87 -8.35 29.86
CA SER A 19 -19.38 -7.83 28.60
C SER A 19 -17.87 -7.98 28.67
N SER A 20 -17.31 -8.90 27.90
CA SER A 20 -15.88 -8.90 27.62
C SER A 20 -15.62 -7.57 26.92
N ALA A 21 -15.32 -6.53 27.69
CA ALA A 21 -14.56 -5.41 27.20
C ALA A 21 -13.17 -5.99 26.91
N SER A 22 -13.06 -6.68 25.78
CA SER A 22 -11.77 -7.02 25.22
C SER A 22 -11.14 -5.69 24.87
N GLY A 23 -10.09 -5.31 25.59
CA GLY A 23 -9.22 -4.20 25.19
C GLY A 23 -8.70 -4.41 23.77
N ALA A 24 -8.07 -3.40 23.20
CA ALA A 24 -7.44 -3.49 21.89
C ALA A 24 -6.50 -4.69 21.82
N PHE A 25 -6.55 -5.39 20.69
CA PHE A 25 -5.65 -6.49 20.43
C PHE A 25 -4.57 -6.11 19.41
N PHE A 26 -3.45 -6.80 19.53
CA PHE A 26 -2.37 -6.78 18.55
C PHE A 26 -2.40 -8.11 17.79
N GLY A 27 -2.69 -8.04 16.49
CA GLY A 27 -2.76 -9.18 15.59
C GLY A 27 -1.70 -9.13 14.49
N VAL A 28 -1.61 -10.20 13.70
CA VAL A 28 -0.64 -10.30 12.61
C VAL A 28 -1.29 -10.77 11.30
N ASN A 29 -0.87 -10.18 10.18
CA ASN A 29 -1.21 -10.66 8.84
C ASN A 29 -0.31 -11.83 8.43
N ILE A 30 -0.90 -12.90 7.88
CA ILE A 30 -0.17 -14.05 7.35
C ILE A 30 -0.23 -13.99 5.82
N GLY A 31 0.83 -13.45 5.22
CA GLY A 31 1.07 -13.49 3.78
C GLY A 31 1.55 -14.86 3.30
N THR A 32 1.38 -15.12 2.01
CA THR A 32 1.70 -16.41 1.36
C THR A 32 2.51 -16.25 0.06
N ASP A 33 2.90 -15.03 -0.34
CA ASP A 33 3.69 -14.73 -1.53
C ASP A 33 5.18 -15.07 -1.32
N MET A 34 5.44 -16.32 -0.96
CA MET A 34 6.78 -16.85 -0.66
C MET A 34 7.16 -18.01 -1.57
N SER A 35 8.44 -18.14 -1.90
CA SER A 35 9.00 -19.31 -2.58
C SER A 35 9.00 -20.55 -1.71
N ASN A 36 9.28 -20.39 -0.41
CA ASN A 36 9.35 -21.46 0.56
C ASN A 36 8.42 -21.14 1.73
N LEU A 37 7.13 -21.41 1.56
CA LEU A 37 6.14 -21.22 2.62
C LEU A 37 6.37 -22.25 3.75
N PRO A 38 6.50 -21.82 5.03
CA PRO A 38 6.55 -22.76 6.13
C PRO A 38 5.28 -23.63 6.20
N PRO A 39 5.38 -24.88 6.67
CA PRO A 39 4.20 -25.68 7.01
C PRO A 39 3.26 -24.93 7.96
N ALA A 40 1.95 -25.10 7.79
CA ALA A 40 0.96 -24.39 8.58
C ALA A 40 1.08 -24.68 10.09
N GLU A 41 1.51 -25.89 10.48
CA GLU A 41 1.76 -26.21 11.89
C GLU A 41 2.91 -25.39 12.48
N ASP A 42 3.96 -25.14 11.71
CA ASP A 42 5.12 -24.35 12.14
C ASP A 42 4.74 -22.87 12.29
N VAL A 43 3.91 -22.35 11.38
CA VAL A 43 3.34 -21.01 11.50
C VAL A 43 2.56 -20.89 12.81
N VAL A 44 1.70 -21.85 13.13
CA VAL A 44 0.94 -21.86 14.39
C VAL A 44 1.85 -21.99 15.62
N ALA A 45 2.93 -22.74 15.53
CA ALA A 45 3.92 -22.83 16.60
C ALA A 45 4.59 -21.47 16.87
N ILE A 46 4.95 -20.73 15.82
CA ILE A 46 5.48 -19.36 15.91
C ILE A 46 4.44 -18.43 16.53
N LEU A 47 3.19 -18.46 16.06
CA LEU A 47 2.12 -17.61 16.62
C LEU A 47 1.95 -17.84 18.13
N LYS A 48 1.98 -19.09 18.58
CA LYS A 48 1.87 -19.44 19.99
C LYS A 48 3.08 -19.03 20.82
N SER A 49 4.30 -19.20 20.30
CA SER A 49 5.52 -18.83 21.03
C SER A 49 5.60 -17.33 21.28
N TYR A 50 5.06 -16.53 20.35
CA TYR A 50 4.95 -15.07 20.45
C TYR A 50 3.61 -14.60 21.03
N GLN A 51 2.79 -15.49 21.58
CA GLN A 51 1.51 -15.15 22.23
C GLN A 51 0.57 -14.32 21.34
N ILE A 52 0.66 -14.49 20.03
CA ILE A 52 -0.21 -13.82 19.06
C ILE A 52 -1.59 -14.47 19.15
N THR A 53 -2.59 -13.65 19.47
CA THR A 53 -3.97 -14.11 19.70
C THR A 53 -4.91 -13.83 18.54
N HIS A 54 -4.50 -13.00 17.57
CA HIS A 54 -5.32 -12.59 16.44
C HIS A 54 -4.52 -12.68 15.14
N VAL A 55 -5.10 -13.29 14.12
CA VAL A 55 -4.49 -13.42 12.80
C VAL A 55 -5.45 -13.03 11.69
N ARG A 56 -4.92 -12.44 10.64
CA ARG A 56 -5.64 -12.19 9.40
C ARG A 56 -5.03 -13.02 8.27
N LEU A 57 -5.89 -13.75 7.58
CA LEU A 57 -5.58 -14.51 6.37
C LEU A 57 -6.13 -13.72 5.16
N PHE A 58 -5.39 -13.69 4.06
CA PHE A 58 -5.82 -13.03 2.82
C PHE A 58 -6.76 -13.89 1.96
N ASP A 59 -6.80 -15.18 2.23
CA ASP A 59 -7.70 -16.15 1.61
C ASP A 59 -8.27 -17.13 2.66
N ALA A 60 -8.97 -18.15 2.18
CA ALA A 60 -9.50 -19.24 2.99
C ALA A 60 -8.68 -20.55 2.79
N ASP A 61 -7.35 -20.47 2.87
CA ASP A 61 -6.50 -21.65 2.74
C ASP A 61 -6.87 -22.73 3.77
N ARG A 62 -7.14 -23.93 3.25
CA ARG A 62 -7.61 -25.06 4.04
C ARG A 62 -6.55 -25.59 4.99
N HIS A 63 -5.27 -25.54 4.61
CA HIS A 63 -4.19 -26.05 5.45
C HIS A 63 -3.98 -25.15 6.67
N MET A 64 -3.94 -23.83 6.46
CA MET A 64 -3.83 -22.83 7.52
C MET A 64 -5.04 -22.85 8.46
N LEU A 65 -6.26 -22.90 7.92
CA LEU A 65 -7.48 -23.01 8.73
C LEU A 65 -7.45 -24.29 9.60
N ASN A 66 -7.13 -25.45 9.02
CA ASN A 66 -7.02 -26.69 9.80
C ASN A 66 -5.96 -26.60 10.91
N ALA A 67 -4.80 -25.99 10.64
CA ALA A 67 -3.74 -25.82 11.64
C ALA A 67 -4.16 -24.89 12.79
N LEU A 68 -5.00 -23.89 12.52
CA LEU A 68 -5.54 -22.96 13.51
C LEU A 68 -6.65 -23.57 14.40
N ALA A 69 -7.14 -24.77 14.07
CA ALA A 69 -8.19 -25.42 14.85
C ALA A 69 -7.75 -25.71 16.30
N ASN A 70 -8.64 -25.43 17.25
CA ASN A 70 -8.44 -25.62 18.69
C ASN A 70 -7.21 -24.89 19.27
N THR A 71 -6.70 -23.86 18.59
CA THR A 71 -5.57 -23.05 19.08
C THR A 71 -5.99 -21.93 20.02
N GLY A 72 -7.26 -21.51 19.95
CA GLY A 72 -7.78 -20.32 20.65
C GLY A 72 -7.48 -19.00 19.94
N ILE A 73 -6.68 -19.01 18.87
CA ILE A 73 -6.36 -17.83 18.06
C ILE A 73 -7.61 -17.39 17.29
N GLN A 74 -7.91 -16.09 17.34
CA GLN A 74 -9.00 -15.47 16.58
C GLN A 74 -8.58 -15.24 15.14
N VAL A 75 -9.45 -15.59 14.20
CA VAL A 75 -9.14 -15.57 12.77
C VAL A 75 -10.07 -14.61 12.02
N MET A 76 -9.46 -13.67 11.29
CA MET A 76 -10.10 -12.94 10.21
C MET A 76 -9.78 -13.62 8.88
N VAL A 77 -10.80 -14.09 8.17
CA VAL A 77 -10.62 -14.83 6.89
C VAL A 77 -10.90 -13.90 5.70
N GLY A 78 -10.02 -13.91 4.70
CA GLY A 78 -10.15 -13.10 3.50
C GLY A 78 -10.98 -13.79 2.41
N VAL A 79 -11.88 -13.04 1.78
CA VAL A 79 -12.41 -13.35 0.45
C VAL A 79 -11.45 -12.70 -0.55
N THR A 80 -10.94 -13.45 -1.52
CA THR A 80 -10.00 -12.88 -2.50
C THR A 80 -10.68 -11.88 -3.43
N ASN A 81 -9.93 -10.92 -3.96
CA ASN A 81 -10.45 -9.90 -4.90
C ASN A 81 -11.12 -10.53 -6.13
N GLN A 82 -10.65 -11.68 -6.59
CA GLN A 82 -11.21 -12.46 -7.70
C GLN A 82 -12.58 -13.06 -7.32
N GLU A 83 -12.72 -13.58 -6.11
CA GLU A 83 -13.98 -14.16 -5.60
C GLU A 83 -15.04 -13.08 -5.35
N VAL A 84 -14.65 -11.88 -4.89
CA VAL A 84 -15.56 -10.75 -4.62
C VAL A 84 -16.46 -10.46 -5.82
N LEU A 85 -15.92 -10.50 -7.04
CA LEU A 85 -16.67 -10.21 -8.27
C LEU A 85 -17.83 -11.20 -8.46
N GLY A 86 -17.57 -12.51 -8.29
CA GLY A 86 -18.58 -13.55 -8.41
C GLY A 86 -19.59 -13.53 -7.27
N ILE A 87 -19.10 -13.37 -6.04
CA ILE A 87 -19.91 -13.32 -4.80
C ILE A 87 -20.87 -12.14 -4.81
N GLY A 88 -20.44 -10.97 -5.31
CA GLY A 88 -21.31 -9.80 -5.39
C GLY A 88 -22.41 -9.93 -6.44
N GLN A 89 -22.17 -10.67 -7.52
CA GLN A 89 -23.19 -10.90 -8.57
C GLN A 89 -24.16 -12.03 -8.22
N THR A 90 -23.69 -13.05 -7.49
CA THR A 90 -24.42 -14.31 -7.32
C THR A 90 -24.53 -14.70 -5.84
N PRO A 91 -25.71 -14.53 -5.20
CA PRO A 91 -25.90 -14.86 -3.79
C PRO A 91 -25.63 -16.32 -3.42
N SER A 92 -25.89 -17.28 -4.33
CA SER A 92 -25.61 -18.70 -4.07
C SER A 92 -24.12 -19.00 -3.99
N LEU A 93 -23.26 -18.25 -4.68
CA LEU A 93 -21.80 -18.36 -4.53
C LEU A 93 -21.36 -17.88 -3.14
N ALA A 94 -21.97 -16.81 -2.62
CA ALA A 94 -21.71 -16.35 -1.26
C ALA A 94 -22.11 -17.40 -0.21
N ALA A 95 -23.28 -18.03 -0.37
CA ALA A 95 -23.72 -19.10 0.52
C ALA A 95 -22.79 -20.32 0.46
N ALA A 96 -22.37 -20.74 -0.74
CA ALA A 96 -21.41 -21.83 -0.91
C ALA A 96 -20.05 -21.50 -0.27
N TRP A 97 -19.57 -20.26 -0.45
CA TRP A 97 -18.31 -19.79 0.13
C TRP A 97 -18.37 -19.82 1.67
N VAL A 98 -19.41 -19.25 2.28
CA VAL A 98 -19.58 -19.25 3.75
C VAL A 98 -19.69 -20.67 4.30
N ASN A 99 -20.47 -21.54 3.65
CA ASN A 99 -20.61 -22.93 4.10
C ASN A 99 -19.27 -23.68 4.07
N LYS A 100 -18.51 -23.51 2.98
CA LYS A 100 -17.23 -24.19 2.76
C LYS A 100 -16.12 -23.67 3.65
N ASN A 101 -16.02 -22.35 3.83
CA ASN A 101 -14.84 -21.68 4.37
C ASN A 101 -15.03 -21.16 5.81
N VAL A 102 -16.27 -21.08 6.29
CA VAL A 102 -16.57 -20.55 7.63
C VAL A 102 -17.37 -21.56 8.45
N ALA A 103 -18.57 -21.93 7.99
CA ALA A 103 -19.46 -22.79 8.76
C ALA A 103 -18.87 -24.19 8.99
N ALA A 104 -18.13 -24.73 8.03
CA ALA A 104 -17.46 -26.03 8.15
C ALA A 104 -16.37 -26.07 9.23
N TYR A 105 -15.83 -24.93 9.66
CA TYR A 105 -14.74 -24.85 10.62
C TYR A 105 -15.16 -24.39 12.01
N ILE A 106 -16.33 -23.76 12.15
CA ILE A 106 -16.91 -23.39 13.45
C ILE A 106 -17.65 -24.62 14.03
N PRO A 107 -17.47 -24.96 15.33
CA PRO A 107 -16.77 -24.19 16.38
C PRO A 107 -15.28 -24.54 16.57
N GLY A 108 -14.69 -25.41 15.76
CA GLY A 108 -13.29 -25.83 15.90
C GLY A 108 -12.27 -24.69 15.73
N ILE A 109 -12.61 -23.65 14.97
CA ILE A 109 -11.82 -22.41 14.81
C ILE A 109 -12.64 -21.22 15.32
N ASN A 110 -11.98 -20.29 16.00
CA ASN A 110 -12.59 -19.03 16.42
C ASN A 110 -12.51 -17.98 15.30
N ILE A 111 -13.33 -18.13 14.25
CA ILE A 111 -13.45 -17.13 13.20
C ILE A 111 -14.32 -15.99 13.71
N THR A 112 -13.80 -14.76 13.69
CA THR A 112 -14.49 -13.58 14.24
C THR A 112 -14.83 -12.53 13.18
N ALA A 113 -14.17 -12.55 12.03
CA ALA A 113 -14.45 -11.62 10.94
C ALA A 113 -14.17 -12.22 9.55
N ILE A 114 -14.85 -11.67 8.55
CA ILE A 114 -14.57 -11.88 7.12
C ILE A 114 -14.17 -10.54 6.51
N ALA A 115 -12.99 -10.50 5.91
CA ALA A 115 -12.51 -9.39 5.08
C ALA A 115 -12.91 -9.66 3.62
N VAL A 116 -13.94 -8.95 3.13
CA VAL A 116 -14.45 -9.13 1.76
C VAL A 116 -13.57 -8.36 0.78
N GLY A 117 -12.59 -9.05 0.19
CA GLY A 117 -11.54 -8.45 -0.63
C GLY A 117 -10.45 -7.77 0.21
N SER A 118 -9.49 -7.16 -0.48
CA SER A 118 -8.51 -6.25 0.10
C SER A 118 -8.32 -5.07 -0.85
N GLU A 119 -8.57 -3.86 -0.34
CA GLU A 119 -8.42 -2.60 -1.08
C GLU A 119 -9.16 -2.60 -2.43
N VAL A 120 -10.35 -3.20 -2.50
CA VAL A 120 -11.11 -3.44 -3.75
C VAL A 120 -11.33 -2.16 -4.55
N LEU A 121 -11.62 -1.04 -3.88
CA LEU A 121 -11.94 0.23 -4.55
C LEU A 121 -10.73 0.89 -5.22
N SER A 122 -9.51 0.67 -4.71
CA SER A 122 -8.26 1.20 -5.28
C SER A 122 -7.57 0.20 -6.22
N THR A 123 -7.79 -1.10 -6.02
CA THR A 123 -7.08 -2.16 -6.77
C THR A 123 -7.85 -2.70 -7.97
N ILE A 124 -9.19 -2.74 -7.91
CA ILE A 124 -10.02 -3.28 -9.00
C ILE A 124 -10.79 -2.14 -9.68
N PRO A 125 -10.47 -1.82 -10.94
CA PRO A 125 -11.20 -0.81 -11.70
C PRO A 125 -12.70 -1.13 -11.75
N HIS A 126 -13.53 -0.13 -11.45
CA HIS A 126 -15.00 -0.22 -11.49
C HIS A 126 -15.64 -1.27 -10.56
N ALA A 127 -14.94 -1.76 -9.52
CA ALA A 127 -15.52 -2.71 -8.57
C ALA A 127 -16.42 -2.08 -7.50
N ALA A 128 -16.53 -0.74 -7.46
CA ALA A 128 -17.42 -0.04 -6.54
C ALA A 128 -18.86 -0.59 -6.48
N PRO A 129 -19.55 -0.85 -7.61
CA PRO A 129 -20.92 -1.37 -7.58
C PRO A 129 -21.05 -2.79 -7.04
N ILE A 130 -19.94 -3.55 -6.92
CA ILE A 130 -19.98 -4.97 -6.57
C ILE A 130 -19.55 -5.28 -5.14
N LEU A 131 -18.79 -4.38 -4.52
CA LEU A 131 -18.27 -4.57 -3.16
C LEU A 131 -19.39 -4.68 -2.12
N VAL A 132 -20.30 -3.70 -2.06
CA VAL A 132 -21.38 -3.68 -1.07
C VAL A 132 -22.38 -4.83 -1.29
N PRO A 133 -22.76 -5.19 -2.53
CA PRO A 133 -23.50 -6.43 -2.78
C PRO A 133 -22.80 -7.70 -2.30
N ALA A 134 -21.48 -7.82 -2.50
CA ALA A 134 -20.72 -8.98 -2.02
C ALA A 134 -20.78 -9.10 -0.49
N MET A 135 -20.58 -7.98 0.22
CA MET A 135 -20.71 -7.93 1.68
C MET A 135 -22.11 -8.30 2.17
N ASN A 136 -23.15 -7.78 1.50
CA ASN A 136 -24.54 -8.14 1.80
C ASN A 136 -24.82 -9.63 1.58
N ASN A 137 -24.33 -10.20 0.48
CA ASN A 137 -24.54 -11.62 0.16
C ASN A 137 -23.85 -12.53 1.20
N ILE A 138 -22.62 -12.20 1.59
CA ILE A 138 -21.90 -12.92 2.67
C ILE A 138 -22.64 -12.79 4.00
N HIS A 139 -23.08 -11.58 4.37
CA HIS A 139 -23.83 -11.38 5.61
C HIS A 139 -25.14 -12.19 5.63
N ARG A 140 -25.89 -12.20 4.52
CA ARG A 140 -27.11 -13.02 4.39
C ARG A 140 -26.84 -14.51 4.56
N ALA A 141 -25.73 -15.00 4.00
CA ALA A 141 -25.31 -16.40 4.19
C ALA A 141 -24.93 -16.71 5.66
N LEU A 142 -24.29 -15.78 6.36
CA LEU A 142 -24.01 -15.90 7.79
C LEU A 142 -25.30 -15.91 8.62
N VAL A 143 -26.28 -15.05 8.31
CA VAL A 143 -27.59 -15.05 8.97
C VAL A 143 -28.31 -16.37 8.74
N ALA A 144 -28.30 -16.90 7.52
CA ALA A 144 -28.90 -18.20 7.20
C ALA A 144 -28.24 -19.37 7.96
N SER A 145 -26.96 -19.21 8.33
CA SER A 145 -26.18 -20.18 9.11
C SER A 145 -26.19 -19.89 10.62
N ASN A 146 -26.90 -18.85 11.06
CA ASN A 146 -26.92 -18.36 12.46
C ASN A 146 -25.53 -17.98 13.02
N LEU A 147 -24.62 -17.53 12.15
CA LEU A 147 -23.25 -17.14 12.49
C LEU A 147 -23.04 -15.62 12.54
N ASN A 148 -24.04 -14.82 12.14
CA ASN A 148 -23.96 -13.36 12.05
C ASN A 148 -23.70 -12.63 13.38
N PHE A 149 -23.95 -13.29 14.51
CA PHE A 149 -23.66 -12.74 15.84
C PHE A 149 -22.19 -12.88 16.22
N GLN A 150 -21.53 -13.94 15.75
CA GLN A 150 -20.12 -14.24 16.01
C GLN A 150 -19.19 -13.65 14.95
N VAL A 151 -19.55 -13.77 13.67
CA VAL A 151 -18.68 -13.41 12.54
C VAL A 151 -19.12 -12.07 11.95
N LYS A 152 -18.25 -11.06 12.03
CA LYS A 152 -18.47 -9.73 11.43
C LYS A 152 -18.00 -9.68 9.99
N VAL A 153 -18.60 -8.80 9.19
CA VAL A 153 -18.27 -8.64 7.76
C VAL A 153 -17.84 -7.20 7.53
N SER A 154 -16.70 -7.01 6.88
CA SER A 154 -16.22 -5.69 6.44
C SER A 154 -15.30 -5.87 5.22
N SER A 155 -14.67 -4.79 4.74
CA SER A 155 -13.69 -4.84 3.66
C SER A 155 -12.54 -3.87 3.95
N PRO A 156 -11.28 -4.33 3.98
CA PRO A 156 -10.08 -3.49 4.12
C PRO A 156 -10.01 -2.38 3.05
N GLN A 157 -9.90 -1.14 3.50
CA GLN A 157 -9.75 0.04 2.65
C GLN A 157 -8.35 0.63 2.73
N SER A 158 -7.80 1.01 1.58
CA SER A 158 -6.52 1.72 1.46
C SER A 158 -6.63 3.16 1.96
N MET A 159 -5.52 3.76 2.42
CA MET A 159 -5.48 5.22 2.63
C MET A 159 -5.70 6.03 1.35
N ASP A 160 -5.49 5.44 0.17
CA ASP A 160 -5.64 6.12 -1.13
C ASP A 160 -7.08 6.58 -1.44
N ILE A 161 -8.07 6.01 -0.75
CA ILE A 161 -9.46 6.48 -0.89
C ILE A 161 -9.72 7.79 -0.12
N ILE A 162 -8.75 8.26 0.67
CA ILE A 162 -8.77 9.55 1.39
C ILE A 162 -7.67 10.44 0.77
N PRO A 163 -7.96 11.17 -0.32
CA PRO A 163 -6.94 11.87 -1.11
C PRO A 163 -6.24 13.00 -0.35
N LYS A 164 -6.88 13.54 0.69
CA LYS A 164 -6.33 14.56 1.58
C LYS A 164 -6.55 14.13 3.02
N SER A 165 -5.62 13.36 3.55
CA SER A 165 -5.67 12.84 4.93
C SER A 165 -5.11 13.83 5.96
N PHE A 166 -4.47 14.93 5.53
CA PHE A 166 -3.91 15.93 6.44
C PHE A 166 -4.30 17.37 6.04
N PRO A 167 -4.74 18.22 6.99
CA PRO A 167 -4.98 17.89 8.41
C PRO A 167 -6.21 16.97 8.60
N PRO A 168 -6.19 16.03 9.56
CA PRO A 168 -7.22 14.98 9.70
C PRO A 168 -8.65 15.50 9.75
N SER A 169 -8.91 16.63 10.41
CA SER A 169 -10.26 17.19 10.55
C SER A 169 -10.90 17.62 9.22
N THR A 170 -10.12 17.71 8.15
CA THR A 170 -10.59 18.08 6.80
C THR A 170 -10.68 16.89 5.86
N ALA A 171 -10.28 15.71 6.35
CA ALA A 171 -10.25 14.50 5.56
C ALA A 171 -11.67 14.09 5.14
N THR A 172 -11.80 13.79 3.85
CA THR A 172 -13.01 13.23 3.28
C THR A 172 -12.64 12.11 2.34
N PHE A 173 -13.53 11.13 2.19
CA PHE A 173 -13.39 10.14 1.13
C PHE A 173 -13.38 10.82 -0.24
N ASN A 174 -12.70 10.21 -1.20
CA ASN A 174 -12.74 10.65 -2.59
C ASN A 174 -14.20 10.72 -3.05
N SER A 175 -14.60 11.88 -3.59
CA SER A 175 -15.98 12.16 -3.98
C SER A 175 -16.52 11.17 -5.02
N SER A 176 -15.65 10.59 -5.86
CA SER A 176 -16.02 9.53 -6.82
C SER A 176 -16.57 8.27 -6.14
N TRP A 177 -16.23 8.03 -4.87
CA TRP A 177 -16.68 6.87 -4.10
C TRP A 177 -17.79 7.20 -3.10
N ASN A 178 -18.28 8.44 -3.01
CA ASN A 178 -19.24 8.85 -1.97
C ASN A 178 -20.48 7.96 -1.88
N SER A 179 -21.08 7.60 -3.02
CA SER A 179 -22.25 6.72 -3.05
C SER A 179 -21.93 5.33 -2.49
N THR A 180 -20.83 4.73 -2.95
CA THR A 180 -20.36 3.42 -2.50
C THR A 180 -19.97 3.43 -1.02
N MET A 181 -19.23 4.45 -0.58
CA MET A 181 -18.82 4.60 0.82
C MET A 181 -20.01 4.84 1.73
N TYR A 182 -21.01 5.62 1.32
CA TYR A 182 -22.23 5.77 2.08
C TYR A 182 -22.94 4.42 2.27
N GLN A 183 -23.12 3.64 1.20
CA GLN A 183 -23.73 2.30 1.28
C GLN A 183 -22.90 1.33 2.11
N PHE A 184 -21.57 1.41 2.01
CA PHE A 184 -20.63 0.62 2.80
C PHE A 184 -20.76 0.93 4.30
N LEU A 185 -20.71 2.20 4.68
CA LEU A 185 -20.84 2.63 6.08
C LEU A 185 -22.24 2.34 6.63
N GLN A 186 -23.28 2.50 5.80
CA GLN A 186 -24.64 2.12 6.17
C GLN A 186 -24.75 0.62 6.46
N PHE A 187 -24.12 -0.23 5.65
CA PHE A 187 -24.03 -1.66 5.92
C PHE A 187 -23.32 -1.95 7.24
N LEU A 188 -22.16 -1.33 7.51
CA LEU A 188 -21.42 -1.54 8.74
C LEU A 188 -22.23 -1.13 9.98
N LYS A 189 -22.90 0.03 9.92
CA LYS A 189 -23.79 0.51 10.98
C LYS A 189 -24.93 -0.48 11.25
N ASN A 190 -25.62 -0.91 10.19
CA ASN A 190 -26.77 -1.82 10.31
C ASN A 190 -26.39 -3.20 10.84
N THR A 191 -25.19 -3.68 10.52
CA THR A 191 -24.70 -5.00 10.94
C THR A 191 -23.88 -4.97 12.23
N LYS A 192 -23.71 -3.79 12.84
CA LYS A 192 -22.83 -3.56 14.00
C LYS A 192 -21.43 -4.14 13.76
N SER A 193 -20.88 -3.83 12.60
CA SER A 193 -19.54 -4.19 12.17
C SER A 193 -18.60 -2.99 12.32
N PHE A 194 -17.34 -3.17 11.91
CA PHE A 194 -16.28 -2.18 12.04
C PHE A 194 -15.68 -1.82 10.67
N TYR A 195 -15.11 -0.63 10.57
CA TYR A 195 -14.39 -0.19 9.39
C TYR A 195 -12.97 -0.77 9.40
N MET A 196 -12.57 -1.42 8.31
CA MET A 196 -11.22 -1.99 8.17
C MET A 196 -10.33 -1.01 7.41
N LEU A 197 -9.23 -0.58 8.02
CA LEU A 197 -8.30 0.40 7.45
C LEU A 197 -6.90 -0.21 7.29
N ASN A 198 -6.34 -0.11 6.09
CA ASN A 198 -4.92 -0.35 5.84
C ASN A 198 -4.18 0.99 5.93
N ALA A 199 -3.41 1.19 7.00
CA ALA A 199 -2.75 2.45 7.31
C ALA A 199 -1.23 2.26 7.37
N TYR A 200 -0.52 2.82 6.40
CA TYR A 200 0.93 2.68 6.27
C TYR A 200 1.65 4.03 6.44
N PRO A 201 2.04 4.42 7.67
CA PRO A 201 2.87 5.60 7.90
C PRO A 201 4.16 5.64 7.09
N TYR A 202 4.76 4.50 6.77
CA TYR A 202 5.93 4.42 5.88
C TYR A 202 5.68 5.12 4.53
N TYR A 203 4.57 4.79 3.84
CA TYR A 203 4.26 5.42 2.56
C TYR A 203 3.92 6.91 2.71
N GLY A 204 3.20 7.28 3.78
CA GLY A 204 2.92 8.69 4.08
C GLY A 204 4.19 9.51 4.33
N TYR A 205 5.20 8.90 4.95
CA TYR A 205 6.50 9.51 5.19
C TYR A 205 7.31 9.68 3.90
N ILE A 206 7.52 8.60 3.13
CA ILE A 206 8.36 8.67 1.93
C ILE A 206 7.75 9.55 0.83
N ASN A 207 6.42 9.56 0.70
CA ASN A 207 5.70 10.41 -0.26
C ASN A 207 5.53 11.85 0.24
N GLY A 208 5.82 12.10 1.52
CA GLY A 208 5.74 13.41 2.15
C GLY A 208 6.85 14.38 1.72
N ASN A 209 7.80 13.96 0.88
CA ASN A 209 8.90 14.81 0.36
C ASN A 209 9.66 15.60 1.46
N GLY A 210 9.86 14.98 2.63
CA GLY A 210 10.55 15.58 3.77
C GLY A 210 9.72 16.57 4.61
N ILE A 211 8.41 16.74 4.31
CA ILE A 211 7.49 17.55 5.12
C ILE A 211 7.34 16.97 6.52
N PHE A 212 7.20 15.64 6.61
CA PHE A 212 7.01 14.94 7.87
C PHE A 212 8.35 14.39 8.38
N PRO A 213 8.73 14.66 9.65
CA PRO A 213 9.94 14.08 10.22
C PRO A 213 9.76 12.58 10.44
N ILE A 214 10.82 11.79 10.27
CA ILE A 214 10.77 10.34 10.47
C ILE A 214 10.32 9.97 11.89
N ASP A 215 10.69 10.76 12.90
CA ASP A 215 10.30 10.55 14.29
C ASP A 215 8.76 10.53 14.46
N TYR A 216 8.05 11.40 13.72
CA TYR A 216 6.59 11.42 13.71
C TYR A 216 5.98 10.15 13.11
N ALA A 217 6.62 9.58 12.08
CA ALA A 217 6.19 8.33 11.47
C ALA A 217 6.52 7.11 12.36
N LEU A 218 7.62 7.17 13.13
CA LEU A 218 8.12 6.12 14.00
C LEU A 218 7.59 6.17 15.45
N PHE A 219 6.61 7.00 15.78
CA PHE A 219 6.12 7.22 17.16
C PHE A 219 7.20 7.71 18.16
N ARG A 220 8.24 8.37 17.67
CA ARG A 220 9.26 8.98 18.53
C ARG A 220 8.85 10.40 18.93
N PRO A 221 9.29 10.88 20.11
CA PRO A 221 9.03 12.24 20.53
C PRO A 221 9.54 13.25 19.50
N ILE A 222 8.65 14.17 19.10
CA ILE A 222 8.99 15.30 18.23
C ILE A 222 9.18 16.57 19.08
N PRO A 223 10.20 17.41 18.80
CA PRO A 223 10.38 18.68 19.50
C PRO A 223 9.14 19.58 19.38
N THR A 224 8.88 20.42 20.38
CA THR A 224 7.72 21.33 20.40
C THR A 224 7.62 22.20 19.14
N SER A 225 8.75 22.61 18.57
CA SER A 225 8.81 23.40 17.33
C SER A 225 8.39 22.65 16.06
N LYS A 226 8.30 21.32 16.10
CA LYS A 226 7.89 20.44 15.00
C LYS A 226 6.61 19.68 15.30
N GLN A 227 5.88 20.07 16.35
CA GLN A 227 4.60 19.44 16.67
C GLN A 227 3.62 19.56 15.51
N ILE A 228 2.97 18.45 15.21
CA ILE A 228 1.95 18.40 14.17
C ILE A 228 0.61 18.68 14.85
N VAL A 229 0.01 19.81 14.50
CA VAL A 229 -1.27 20.26 15.08
C VAL A 229 -2.28 20.40 13.96
N ASP A 230 -3.46 19.85 14.17
CA ASP A 230 -4.60 20.09 13.30
C ASP A 230 -5.15 21.51 13.54
N SER A 231 -5.14 22.34 12.50
CA SER A 231 -5.45 23.77 12.63
C SER A 231 -6.90 24.07 12.98
N ASN A 232 -7.83 23.15 12.73
CA ASN A 232 -9.26 23.39 12.97
C ASN A 232 -9.69 22.90 14.36
N THR A 233 -9.11 21.79 14.80
CA THR A 233 -9.47 21.14 16.07
C THR A 233 -8.49 21.43 17.20
N LEU A 234 -7.30 21.92 16.86
CA LEU A 234 -6.16 22.11 17.78
C LEU A 234 -5.67 20.80 18.42
N LEU A 235 -6.06 19.65 17.86
CA LEU A 235 -5.57 18.36 18.32
C LEU A 235 -4.11 18.18 17.92
N HIS A 236 -3.30 17.74 18.88
CA HIS A 236 -1.88 17.47 18.68
C HIS A 236 -1.70 16.00 18.28
N TYR A 237 -1.08 15.79 17.13
CA TYR A 237 -0.75 14.46 16.63
C TYR A 237 0.73 14.19 16.87
N ASN A 238 1.01 13.27 17.78
CA ASN A 238 2.36 12.80 18.10
C ASN A 238 2.79 11.59 17.25
N SER A 239 1.89 11.05 16.42
CA SER A 239 2.22 9.98 15.48
C SER A 239 1.41 10.11 14.19
N MET A 240 2.05 9.76 13.07
CA MET A 240 1.39 9.73 11.77
C MET A 240 0.26 8.70 11.72
N PHE A 241 0.45 7.56 12.41
CA PHE A 241 -0.59 6.54 12.57
C PHE A 241 -1.89 7.12 13.14
N ASN A 242 -1.81 7.91 14.22
CA ASN A 242 -2.99 8.53 14.83
C ASN A 242 -3.68 9.49 13.88
N ALA A 243 -2.91 10.29 13.14
CA ALA A 243 -3.47 11.20 12.15
C ALA A 243 -4.15 10.45 11.01
N MET A 244 -3.60 9.33 10.55
CA MET A 244 -4.22 8.50 9.51
C MET A 244 -5.53 7.85 9.98
N VAL A 245 -5.57 7.33 11.20
CA VAL A 245 -6.79 6.74 11.78
C VAL A 245 -7.86 7.83 12.01
N ASP A 246 -7.48 8.99 12.53
CA ASP A 246 -8.42 10.12 12.70
C ASP A 246 -8.91 10.67 11.35
N ALA A 247 -8.07 10.69 10.32
CA ALA A 247 -8.50 11.06 8.97
C ALA A 247 -9.61 10.14 8.44
N ALA A 248 -9.56 8.84 8.77
CA ALA A 248 -10.63 7.92 8.44
C ALA A 248 -11.89 8.16 9.29
N TYR A 249 -11.77 8.44 10.59
CA TYR A 249 -12.92 8.84 11.43
C TYR A 249 -13.61 10.10 10.89
N TYR A 250 -12.86 11.16 10.61
CA TYR A 250 -13.41 12.39 10.03
C TYR A 250 -14.02 12.18 8.64
N SER A 251 -13.44 11.29 7.82
CA SER A 251 -14.03 10.95 6.52
C SER A 251 -15.38 10.24 6.64
N MET A 252 -15.56 9.39 7.66
CA MET A 252 -16.86 8.77 7.96
C MET A 252 -17.84 9.79 8.55
N GLU A 253 -17.38 10.68 9.44
CA GLU A 253 -18.18 11.76 10.02
C GLU A 253 -18.71 12.71 8.94
N ALA A 254 -17.92 13.02 7.91
CA ALA A 254 -18.34 13.82 6.76
C ALA A 254 -19.51 13.19 5.97
N LEU A 255 -19.73 11.88 6.09
CA LEU A 255 -20.89 11.17 5.55
C LEU A 255 -21.98 10.90 6.61
N ASN A 256 -21.87 11.53 7.78
CA ASN A 256 -22.75 11.39 8.96
C ASN A 256 -22.69 10.02 9.65
N PHE A 257 -21.51 9.39 9.68
CA PHE A 257 -21.26 8.15 10.43
C PHE A 257 -20.15 8.33 11.46
N SER A 258 -20.50 8.50 12.74
CA SER A 258 -19.54 8.68 13.85
C SER A 258 -19.41 7.47 14.78
N GLU A 259 -20.34 6.52 14.72
CA GLU A 259 -20.43 5.39 15.68
C GLU A 259 -19.66 4.13 15.23
N ILE A 260 -19.11 4.12 14.02
CA ILE A 260 -18.48 2.92 13.44
C ILE A 260 -17.03 2.84 13.94
N PRO A 261 -16.64 1.80 14.71
CA PRO A 261 -15.27 1.65 15.18
C PRO A 261 -14.34 1.28 14.03
N ILE A 262 -13.07 1.68 14.12
CA ILE A 262 -12.02 1.31 13.17
C ILE A 262 -11.16 0.16 13.73
N VAL A 263 -10.90 -0.83 12.88
CA VAL A 263 -9.82 -1.82 13.08
C VAL A 263 -8.78 -1.58 11.99
N VAL A 264 -7.52 -1.41 12.39
CA VAL A 264 -6.43 -1.29 11.43
C VAL A 264 -6.03 -2.69 10.98
N THR A 265 -6.33 -3.05 9.74
CA THR A 265 -6.11 -4.40 9.19
C THR A 265 -4.73 -4.59 8.61
N GLU A 266 -4.02 -3.51 8.27
CA GLU A 266 -2.62 -3.58 7.86
C GLU A 266 -1.90 -2.31 8.29
N THR A 267 -0.72 -2.48 8.86
CA THR A 267 0.23 -1.41 9.12
C THR A 267 1.60 -2.00 9.41
N GLY A 268 2.68 -1.34 9.03
CA GLY A 268 4.02 -1.87 9.25
C GLY A 268 5.10 -0.92 8.77
N TRP A 269 6.33 -1.43 8.74
CA TRP A 269 7.48 -0.74 8.20
C TRP A 269 8.48 -1.74 7.63
N PRO A 270 8.96 -1.56 6.38
CA PRO A 270 9.86 -2.50 5.74
C PRO A 270 11.27 -2.45 6.35
N SER A 271 11.85 -3.63 6.54
CA SER A 271 13.17 -3.83 7.17
C SER A 271 14.35 -3.68 6.20
N LEU A 272 14.09 -3.70 4.89
CA LEU A 272 15.10 -3.57 3.86
C LEU A 272 14.50 -2.97 2.60
N GLY A 273 15.08 -1.89 2.08
CA GLY A 273 14.66 -1.25 0.84
C GLY A 273 15.79 -1.10 -0.19
N GLY A 274 15.43 -0.62 -1.38
CA GLY A 274 16.38 -0.30 -2.44
C GLY A 274 17.12 1.02 -2.21
N ALA A 275 17.95 1.44 -3.16
CA ALA A 275 18.79 2.64 -3.05
C ALA A 275 18.01 3.94 -2.78
N ASN A 276 16.73 3.99 -3.18
CA ASN A 276 15.84 5.13 -2.98
C ASN A 276 14.91 4.99 -1.76
N GLU A 277 15.07 3.94 -0.97
CA GLU A 277 14.22 3.58 0.17
C GLU A 277 15.06 3.50 1.45
N ARG A 278 15.84 4.56 1.71
CA ARG A 278 16.92 4.56 2.71
C ARG A 278 16.45 4.32 4.14
N ASP A 279 15.20 4.64 4.43
CA ASP A 279 14.62 4.49 5.76
C ASP A 279 13.92 3.14 5.97
N ALA A 280 13.87 2.28 4.95
CA ALA A 280 13.50 0.89 5.08
C ALA A 280 14.68 0.08 5.65
N THR A 281 14.79 0.08 6.98
CA THR A 281 15.89 -0.56 7.72
C THR A 281 15.34 -1.39 8.86
N VAL A 282 16.09 -2.42 9.28
CA VAL A 282 15.74 -3.27 10.42
C VAL A 282 15.48 -2.44 11.68
N GLN A 283 16.32 -1.43 11.95
CA GLN A 283 16.19 -0.57 13.12
C GLN A 283 14.88 0.25 13.11
N ASN A 284 14.50 0.81 11.95
CA ASN A 284 13.25 1.57 11.84
C ASN A 284 12.03 0.65 11.87
N ALA A 285 12.12 -0.54 11.28
CA ALA A 285 11.06 -1.54 11.34
C ALA A 285 10.79 -2.01 12.78
N GLU A 286 11.84 -2.38 13.50
CA GLU A 286 11.79 -2.73 14.93
C GLU A 286 11.22 -1.58 15.77
N THR A 287 11.69 -0.35 15.52
CA THR A 287 11.19 0.85 16.22
C THR A 287 9.70 1.04 15.99
N TYR A 288 9.26 1.05 14.73
CA TYR A 288 7.86 1.31 14.37
C TYR A 288 6.94 0.25 14.97
N ASN A 289 7.25 -1.02 14.73
CA ASN A 289 6.43 -2.15 15.16
C ASN A 289 6.44 -2.31 16.69
N GLY A 290 7.57 -2.08 17.36
CA GLY A 290 7.67 -2.11 18.82
C GLY A 290 6.95 -0.94 19.49
N ASN A 291 7.01 0.27 18.92
CA ASN A 291 6.23 1.41 19.41
C ASN A 291 4.73 1.22 19.18
N LEU A 292 4.34 0.67 18.02
CA LEU A 292 2.95 0.34 17.71
C LEU A 292 2.39 -0.68 18.71
N PHE A 293 3.14 -1.75 18.98
CA PHE A 293 2.76 -2.75 19.98
C PHE A 293 2.48 -2.12 21.35
N ARG A 294 3.41 -1.30 21.85
CA ARG A 294 3.23 -0.56 23.12
C ARG A 294 2.00 0.36 23.08
N ARG A 295 1.77 1.04 21.97
CA ARG A 295 0.60 1.90 21.79
C ARG A 295 -0.71 1.11 21.90
N VAL A 296 -0.80 -0.05 21.25
CA VAL A 296 -1.98 -0.90 21.26
C VAL A 296 -2.23 -1.47 22.67
N LEU A 297 -1.18 -1.92 23.36
CA LEU A 297 -1.29 -2.44 24.74
C LEU A 297 -1.69 -1.39 25.77
N ASN A 298 -1.36 -0.12 25.54
CA ASN A 298 -1.81 0.97 26.41
C ASN A 298 -3.32 1.23 26.31
N ASP A 299 -4.04 0.50 25.46
CA ASP A 299 -5.49 0.54 25.25
C ASP A 299 -6.01 1.96 24.97
N SER A 300 -5.14 2.79 24.38
CA SER A 300 -5.40 4.20 24.14
C SER A 300 -5.97 4.41 22.75
N GLY A 301 -6.98 5.27 22.65
CA GLY A 301 -7.51 5.72 21.37
C GLY A 301 -6.65 6.79 20.70
N THR A 302 -7.16 7.36 19.62
CA THR A 302 -6.55 8.48 18.90
C THR A 302 -6.94 9.82 19.52
N PRO A 303 -6.29 10.95 19.18
CA PRO A 303 -6.68 12.27 19.68
C PRO A 303 -8.16 12.61 19.50
N SER A 304 -8.77 12.26 18.36
CA SER A 304 -10.21 12.50 18.14
C SER A 304 -11.12 11.46 18.82
N GLN A 305 -10.61 10.26 19.09
CA GLN A 305 -11.35 9.14 19.72
C GLN A 305 -10.59 8.58 20.93
N PRO A 306 -10.33 9.36 21.99
CA PRO A 306 -9.38 8.98 23.05
C PRO A 306 -9.82 7.77 23.88
N SER A 307 -11.13 7.53 23.99
CA SER A 307 -11.73 6.42 24.73
C SER A 307 -11.97 5.16 23.90
N THR A 308 -11.60 5.16 22.62
CA THR A 308 -11.87 4.04 21.71
C THR A 308 -10.54 3.38 21.34
N PRO A 309 -10.21 2.22 21.95
CA PRO A 309 -8.99 1.52 21.64
C PRO A 309 -8.93 1.06 20.18
N ILE A 310 -7.74 1.11 19.58
CA ILE A 310 -7.53 0.77 18.17
C ILE A 310 -6.88 -0.61 18.05
N SER A 311 -7.70 -1.62 17.78
CA SER A 311 -7.18 -2.96 17.47
C SER A 311 -6.47 -2.96 16.12
N THR A 312 -5.32 -3.62 16.05
CA THR A 312 -4.39 -3.46 14.92
C THR A 312 -3.76 -4.78 14.51
N TYR A 313 -3.69 -5.03 13.21
CA TYR A 313 -2.94 -6.12 12.60
C TYR A 313 -1.68 -5.58 11.95
N ILE A 314 -0.52 -6.06 12.39
CA ILE A 314 0.76 -5.73 11.77
C ILE A 314 0.90 -6.45 10.42
N TYR A 315 1.45 -5.73 9.44
CA TYR A 315 1.84 -6.24 8.14
C TYR A 315 3.38 -6.34 8.14
N GLU A 316 3.97 -7.53 8.27
CA GLU A 316 3.32 -8.85 8.34
C GLU A 316 4.18 -9.91 9.07
N LEU A 317 3.74 -11.17 9.10
CA LEU A 317 4.49 -12.24 9.77
C LEU A 317 5.82 -12.55 9.08
N PHE A 318 5.82 -12.78 7.77
CA PHE A 318 7.01 -13.23 7.03
C PHE A 318 7.42 -12.26 5.91
N ASN A 319 8.70 -12.23 5.59
CA ASN A 319 9.18 -11.58 4.36
C ASN A 319 8.71 -12.38 3.13
N GLU A 320 8.01 -11.71 2.21
CA GLU A 320 7.40 -12.33 1.02
C GLU A 320 8.22 -12.08 -0.26
N ASP A 321 9.11 -13.01 -0.63
CA ASP A 321 10.09 -12.82 -1.73
C ASP A 321 9.48 -12.75 -3.14
N LYS A 322 8.24 -13.23 -3.32
CA LYS A 322 7.50 -13.17 -4.59
C LYS A 322 6.70 -11.89 -4.79
N ARG A 323 6.61 -11.01 -3.79
CA ARG A 323 5.88 -9.74 -3.93
C ARG A 323 6.45 -8.91 -5.08
N PRO A 324 5.59 -8.40 -5.99
CA PRO A 324 6.01 -7.49 -7.04
C PRO A 324 6.29 -6.10 -6.45
N GLY A 325 7.18 -5.33 -7.08
CA GLY A 325 7.45 -3.95 -6.69
C GLY A 325 8.90 -3.72 -6.24
N PRO A 326 9.16 -2.62 -5.51
CA PRO A 326 10.48 -2.32 -4.98
C PRO A 326 10.96 -3.36 -3.96
N ILE A 327 12.23 -3.24 -3.54
CA ILE A 327 12.85 -4.21 -2.61
C ILE A 327 12.10 -4.21 -1.26
N SER A 328 11.59 -3.07 -0.82
CA SER A 328 10.78 -2.95 0.40
C SER A 328 9.58 -3.89 0.43
N GLU A 329 8.88 -4.09 -0.69
CA GLU A 329 7.69 -4.96 -0.79
C GLU A 329 7.96 -6.41 -0.39
N LYS A 330 9.23 -6.83 -0.40
CA LYS A 330 9.65 -8.18 -0.03
C LYS A 330 10.09 -8.32 1.42
N ASN A 331 10.11 -7.22 2.19
CA ASN A 331 10.83 -7.13 3.47
C ASN A 331 10.01 -6.53 4.62
N TRP A 332 8.70 -6.75 4.64
CA TRP A 332 7.78 -6.26 5.69
C TRP A 332 7.66 -7.18 6.91
N GLY A 333 8.16 -8.41 6.80
CA GLY A 333 8.02 -9.47 7.78
C GLY A 333 8.77 -9.22 9.09
N MET A 334 8.18 -9.71 10.17
CA MET A 334 8.87 -9.89 11.46
C MET A 334 9.84 -11.09 11.44
N PHE A 335 9.57 -12.06 10.56
CA PHE A 335 10.35 -13.29 10.40
C PHE A 335 10.80 -13.47 8.95
N PHE A 336 11.93 -14.12 8.76
CA PHE A 336 12.30 -14.70 7.48
C PHE A 336 11.47 -15.97 7.21
N PRO A 337 11.29 -16.39 5.94
CA PRO A 337 10.58 -17.62 5.59
C PRO A 337 11.16 -18.90 6.21
N ASN A 338 12.39 -18.87 6.73
CA ASN A 338 12.99 -19.99 7.45
C ASN A 338 12.61 -20.04 8.95
N GLY A 339 11.75 -19.12 9.43
CA GLY A 339 11.33 -19.02 10.82
C GLY A 339 12.25 -18.22 11.74
N THR A 340 13.40 -17.73 11.25
CA THR A 340 14.29 -16.85 12.04
C THR A 340 13.76 -15.42 12.09
N THR A 341 13.98 -14.72 13.20
CA THR A 341 13.52 -13.34 13.39
C THR A 341 14.33 -12.35 12.55
N VAL A 342 13.66 -11.38 11.94
CA VAL A 342 14.30 -10.18 11.35
C VAL A 342 14.65 -9.19 12.47
N TYR A 343 13.73 -9.00 13.41
CA TYR A 343 13.87 -8.21 14.64
C TYR A 343 12.94 -8.79 15.72
N SER A 344 13.16 -8.44 16.99
CA SER A 344 12.35 -8.94 18.12
C SER A 344 11.45 -7.84 18.66
N LEU A 345 10.17 -8.15 18.87
CA LEU A 345 9.24 -7.24 19.56
C LEU A 345 9.18 -7.58 21.06
N PRO A 346 9.13 -6.58 21.96
CA PRO A 346 8.88 -6.83 23.37
C PRO A 346 7.42 -7.29 23.51
N MET A 347 7.18 -8.54 23.90
CA MET A 347 5.86 -9.17 23.77
C MET A 347 5.07 -9.24 25.09
N SER A 348 5.62 -8.70 26.20
CA SER A 348 4.91 -8.62 27.48
C SER A 348 5.07 -7.26 28.15
N THR A 349 4.07 -6.82 28.91
CA THR A 349 4.18 -5.67 29.84
C THR A 349 5.26 -5.88 30.92
N SER A 350 5.62 -7.13 31.20
CA SER A 350 6.76 -7.51 32.05
C SER A 350 8.10 -7.08 31.45
N ASP A 351 8.21 -7.15 30.11
CA ASP A 351 9.36 -6.62 29.36
C ASP A 351 9.31 -5.07 29.29
N LEU A 352 8.16 -4.46 29.63
CA LEU A 352 7.94 -3.01 29.68
C LEU A 352 8.20 -2.40 31.07
N THR A 353 8.33 -3.23 32.11
CA THR A 353 8.81 -2.80 33.45
C THR A 353 10.32 -2.93 33.61
N GLY A 354 11.02 -3.41 32.58
CA GLY A 354 12.45 -3.23 32.42
C GLY A 354 12.73 -1.78 32.08
N ASP A 355 13.16 -1.02 33.09
CA ASP A 355 13.85 0.25 32.96
C ASP A 355 14.62 0.33 31.63
N SER A 356 14.40 1.42 30.89
CA SER A 356 14.98 1.74 29.59
C SER A 356 16.51 1.67 29.60
N SER A 357 17.03 0.45 29.51
CA SER A 357 18.43 0.07 29.51
C SER A 357 18.54 -1.12 28.58
N GLY A 358 18.94 -0.88 27.33
CA GLY A 358 18.97 -1.89 26.26
C GLY A 358 19.57 -3.21 26.71
N SER A 359 18.75 -4.26 26.77
CA SER A 359 19.18 -5.62 27.10
C SER A 359 18.97 -6.50 25.87
N GLY A 360 20.02 -6.61 25.06
CA GLY A 360 20.05 -7.53 23.93
C GLY A 360 20.84 -7.04 22.71
N LEU A 361 21.20 -5.76 22.65
CA LEU A 361 21.98 -5.19 21.54
C LEU A 361 23.25 -4.53 22.09
N PHE A 362 24.40 -5.10 21.77
CA PHE A 362 25.73 -4.62 22.16
C PHE A 362 26.41 -3.93 20.99
N CYS A 363 27.25 -2.93 21.25
CA CYS A 363 28.07 -2.28 20.23
C CYS A 363 29.52 -2.75 20.34
N VAL A 364 30.04 -3.45 19.32
CA VAL A 364 31.39 -4.03 19.33
C VAL A 364 32.22 -3.56 18.16
N ALA A 365 33.55 -3.56 18.31
CA ALA A 365 34.48 -3.22 17.24
C ALA A 365 34.53 -4.35 16.19
N LYS A 366 34.54 -3.98 14.91
CA LYS A 366 34.63 -4.95 13.80
C LYS A 366 35.99 -5.68 13.80
N PRO A 367 36.05 -6.97 13.47
CA PRO A 367 37.29 -7.76 13.43
C PRO A 367 38.34 -7.25 12.42
N ASP A 368 37.89 -6.59 11.37
CA ASP A 368 38.68 -6.11 10.24
C ASP A 368 38.85 -4.57 10.24
N ALA A 369 38.47 -3.89 11.32
CA ALA A 369 38.61 -2.44 11.42
C ALA A 369 40.08 -2.02 11.52
N ASP A 370 40.41 -0.91 10.84
CA ASP A 370 41.76 -0.36 10.85
C ASP A 370 42.20 0.04 12.26
N SER A 371 43.41 -0.38 12.64
CA SER A 371 43.93 -0.18 14.00
C SER A 371 44.08 1.30 14.40
N SER A 372 44.35 2.20 13.45
CA SER A 372 44.47 3.63 13.71
C SER A 372 43.09 4.31 13.83
N ALA A 373 42.11 3.86 13.06
CA ALA A 373 40.72 4.29 13.16
C ALA A 373 40.09 3.81 14.48
N LEU A 374 40.36 2.57 14.90
CA LEU A 374 39.93 2.03 16.20
C LEU A 374 40.53 2.81 17.37
N LYS A 375 41.80 3.20 17.27
CA LYS A 375 42.43 4.05 18.29
C LYS A 375 41.74 5.40 18.42
N SER A 376 41.47 6.03 17.28
CA SER A 376 40.80 7.34 17.24
C SER A 376 39.38 7.26 17.82
N GLY A 377 38.64 6.20 17.47
CA GLY A 377 37.30 5.97 18.03
C GLY A 377 37.33 5.67 19.52
N LEU A 378 38.29 4.88 20.01
CA LEU A 378 38.46 4.58 21.44
C LEU A 378 38.79 5.84 22.25
N ASP A 379 39.77 6.63 21.78
CA ASP A 379 40.19 7.87 22.42
C ASP A 379 39.02 8.88 22.46
N TRP A 380 38.20 8.92 21.40
CA TRP A 380 36.98 9.73 21.37
C TRP A 380 35.92 9.22 22.36
N ALA A 381 35.62 7.92 22.37
CA ALA A 381 34.60 7.31 23.22
C ALA A 381 34.89 7.58 24.70
N CYS A 382 36.13 7.34 25.14
CA CYS A 382 36.57 7.56 26.52
C CYS A 382 36.79 9.03 26.88
N GLY A 383 36.95 9.90 25.88
CA GLY A 383 37.12 11.34 26.06
C GLY A 383 35.80 12.09 25.85
N GLN A 384 35.62 12.61 24.64
CA GLN A 384 34.52 13.48 24.28
C GLN A 384 33.15 12.76 24.26
N GLY A 385 33.14 11.46 23.98
CA GLY A 385 31.96 10.59 24.04
C GLY A 385 31.46 10.30 25.46
N SER A 386 32.28 10.56 26.49
CA SER A 386 31.93 10.34 27.91
C SER A 386 31.56 8.89 28.27
N ALA A 387 32.16 7.90 27.59
CA ALA A 387 32.08 6.49 27.99
C ALA A 387 32.85 6.25 29.30
N ASN A 388 32.37 5.34 30.15
CA ASN A 388 33.04 4.90 31.36
C ASN A 388 34.14 3.87 31.06
N CYS A 389 35.32 4.37 30.70
CA CYS A 389 36.49 3.55 30.41
C CYS A 389 37.33 3.20 31.65
N SER A 390 36.81 3.37 32.87
CA SER A 390 37.54 3.02 34.10
C SER A 390 37.85 1.52 34.17
N ALA A 391 36.97 0.66 33.64
CA ALA A 391 37.15 -0.79 33.61
C ALA A 391 38.27 -1.27 32.65
N LEU A 392 38.82 -0.36 31.83
CA LEU A 392 39.92 -0.63 30.89
C LEU A 392 41.31 -0.33 31.47
N GLN A 393 41.42 0.11 32.72
CA GLN A 393 42.72 0.41 33.34
C GLN A 393 43.44 -0.89 33.78
N ALA A 394 44.78 -0.84 33.86
CA ALA A 394 45.56 -1.99 34.30
C ALA A 394 45.08 -2.53 35.66
N GLY A 395 44.77 -3.83 35.70
CA GLY A 395 44.23 -4.50 36.89
C GLY A 395 42.69 -4.47 37.02
N GLN A 396 41.98 -3.84 36.08
CA GLN A 396 40.51 -3.79 36.07
C GLN A 396 39.88 -4.94 35.27
N PRO A 397 38.59 -5.24 35.50
CA PRO A 397 37.96 -6.45 34.98
C PRO A 397 37.96 -6.60 33.45
N CYS A 398 37.98 -5.48 32.69
CA CYS A 398 37.93 -5.45 31.23
C CYS A 398 39.26 -5.04 30.57
N PHE A 399 40.37 -5.06 31.34
CA PHE A 399 41.69 -4.80 30.77
C PHE A 399 42.17 -5.92 29.85
N GLN A 400 41.79 -7.17 30.15
CA GLN A 400 42.16 -8.33 29.36
C GLN A 400 41.02 -8.76 28.42
N PRO A 401 41.31 -9.15 27.17
CA PRO A 401 42.64 -9.16 26.55
C PRO A 401 43.13 -7.73 26.24
N ASN A 402 44.41 -7.45 26.52
CA ASN A 402 45.01 -6.13 26.30
C ASN A 402 45.31 -5.88 24.82
N ASN A 403 44.24 -5.64 24.04
CA ASN A 403 44.32 -5.24 22.65
C ASN A 403 43.28 -4.17 22.34
N ILE A 404 43.57 -3.38 21.30
CA ILE A 404 42.77 -2.20 20.97
C ILE A 404 41.33 -2.54 20.59
N GLN A 405 41.11 -3.67 19.92
CA GLN A 405 39.79 -4.09 19.49
C GLN A 405 38.87 -4.40 20.68
N SER A 406 39.40 -5.05 21.71
CA SER A 406 38.63 -5.44 22.91
C SER A 406 38.33 -4.22 23.78
N HIS A 407 39.30 -3.32 23.92
CA HIS A 407 39.11 -2.04 24.61
C HIS A 407 38.13 -1.14 23.87
N SER A 408 38.24 -1.03 22.54
CA SER A 408 37.28 -0.31 21.69
C SER A 408 35.88 -0.88 21.82
N SER A 409 35.72 -2.22 21.79
CA SER A 409 34.41 -2.86 21.93
C SER A 409 33.74 -2.49 23.25
N TYR A 410 34.48 -2.51 24.36
CA TYR A 410 33.93 -2.15 25.66
C TYR A 410 33.55 -0.66 25.75
N ALA A 411 34.43 0.23 25.29
CA ALA A 411 34.18 1.67 25.29
C ALA A 411 33.01 2.05 24.38
N TYR A 412 32.92 1.43 23.19
CA TYR A 412 31.84 1.63 22.23
C TYR A 412 30.51 1.18 22.80
N ASN A 413 30.50 0.03 23.47
CA ASN A 413 29.31 -0.48 24.12
C ASN A 413 28.82 0.44 25.24
N ASP A 414 29.70 0.86 26.15
CA ASP A 414 29.29 1.76 27.25
C ASP A 414 28.79 3.11 26.72
N TYR A 415 29.47 3.72 25.73
CA TYR A 415 28.97 4.91 25.05
C TYR A 415 27.58 4.68 24.44
N PHE A 416 27.45 3.60 23.66
CA PHE A 416 26.23 3.27 22.94
C PHE A 416 25.06 3.15 23.90
N HIS A 417 25.21 2.41 25.01
CA HIS A 417 24.13 2.26 25.99
C HIS A 417 23.79 3.56 26.73
N ARG A 418 24.77 4.42 27.01
CA ARG A 418 24.53 5.71 27.69
C ARG A 418 23.90 6.76 26.80
N MET A 419 24.29 6.77 25.52
CA MET A 419 23.96 7.86 24.59
C MET A 419 22.91 7.47 23.55
N GLN A 420 22.51 6.20 23.43
CA GLN A 420 21.49 5.75 22.46
C GLN A 420 20.15 6.48 22.63
N SER A 421 19.74 6.79 23.87
CA SER A 421 18.52 7.55 24.16
C SER A 421 18.61 9.03 23.72
N ALA A 422 19.83 9.54 23.56
CA ALA A 422 20.14 10.87 23.04
C ALA A 422 20.58 10.84 21.55
N GLY A 423 20.41 9.71 20.84
CA GLY A 423 20.76 9.57 19.42
C GLY A 423 22.20 9.12 19.13
N GLY A 424 22.93 8.64 20.13
CA GLY A 424 24.24 8.02 19.94
C GLY A 424 24.17 6.74 19.11
N THR A 425 25.05 6.58 18.13
CA THR A 425 25.06 5.45 17.19
C THR A 425 26.22 4.49 17.44
N CYS A 426 26.06 3.23 17.02
CA CYS A 426 27.13 2.24 16.99
C CYS A 426 27.84 2.24 15.63
N ASP A 427 28.53 3.33 15.30
CA ASP A 427 29.27 3.45 14.03
C ASP A 427 30.76 3.74 14.24
N PHE A 428 31.10 4.73 15.09
CA PHE A 428 32.48 5.12 15.41
C PHE A 428 33.38 5.25 14.16
N GLY A 429 32.89 5.94 13.14
CA GLY A 429 33.60 6.13 11.87
C GLY A 429 33.69 4.85 11.05
N GLY A 430 32.65 4.01 11.09
CA GLY A 430 32.58 2.71 10.42
C GLY A 430 33.33 1.57 11.11
N THR A 431 33.94 1.79 12.28
CA THR A 431 34.76 0.78 12.98
C THR A 431 33.97 -0.13 13.93
N ALA A 432 32.69 0.17 14.18
CA ALA A 432 31.84 -0.58 15.09
C ALA A 432 30.63 -1.21 14.38
N THR A 433 30.03 -2.21 15.01
CA THR A 433 28.79 -2.86 14.58
C THR A 433 27.98 -3.34 15.78
N THR A 434 26.66 -3.42 15.62
CA THR A 434 25.79 -3.97 16.66
C THR A 434 25.76 -5.49 16.59
N THR A 435 25.69 -6.15 17.75
CA THR A 435 25.59 -7.60 17.87
C THR A 435 24.60 -7.95 18.98
N SER A 436 23.85 -9.04 18.79
CA SER A 436 23.01 -9.63 19.83
C SER A 436 23.75 -10.65 20.70
N VAL A 437 24.99 -10.97 20.36
CA VAL A 437 25.85 -11.88 21.13
C VAL A 437 26.50 -11.10 22.26
N ASP A 438 26.25 -11.49 23.50
CA ASP A 438 26.86 -10.88 24.69
C ASP A 438 28.40 -11.05 24.66
N PRO A 439 29.16 -9.95 24.51
CA PRO A 439 30.62 -9.98 24.46
C PRO A 439 31.28 -10.11 25.85
N SER A 440 30.49 -10.16 26.93
CA SER A 440 30.98 -10.29 28.30
C SER A 440 31.71 -11.61 28.53
N HIS A 441 32.84 -11.55 29.23
CA HIS A 441 33.70 -12.70 29.47
C HIS A 441 34.45 -12.56 30.80
N GLY A 442 34.61 -13.68 31.53
CA GLY A 442 35.25 -13.68 32.85
C GLY A 442 34.58 -12.69 33.81
N SER A 443 35.38 -11.78 34.38
CA SER A 443 34.91 -10.66 35.20
C SER A 443 34.55 -9.40 34.41
N CYS A 444 34.83 -9.37 33.09
CA CYS A 444 34.47 -8.24 32.24
C CYS A 444 33.01 -8.33 31.82
N ILE A 445 32.17 -7.49 32.39
CA ILE A 445 30.73 -7.44 32.11
C ILE A 445 30.42 -6.18 31.30
N PHE A 446 29.88 -6.37 30.11
CA PHE A 446 29.44 -5.27 29.25
C PHE A 446 28.08 -4.75 29.74
N MET A 447 27.89 -3.43 29.64
CA MET A 447 26.59 -2.81 29.90
C MET A 447 25.52 -3.45 29.01
N GLY A 448 24.37 -3.81 29.58
CA GLY A 448 23.31 -4.56 28.89
C GLY A 448 23.38 -6.09 29.04
N SER A 449 24.42 -6.65 29.68
CA SER A 449 24.54 -8.10 29.93
C SER A 449 23.64 -8.58 31.08
N SER A 450 22.99 -9.73 30.87
CA SER A 450 22.15 -10.43 31.86
C SER A 450 22.93 -10.98 33.05
N ARG A 451 24.28 -10.98 33.00
CA ARG A 451 25.16 -11.42 34.10
C ARG A 451 25.36 -10.36 35.19
N SER A 452 24.75 -9.19 35.05
CA SER A 452 24.85 -8.07 36.00
C SER A 452 24.23 -8.32 37.39
N ASN A 453 23.47 -9.42 37.58
CA ASN A 453 22.67 -9.64 38.79
C ASN A 453 23.31 -10.54 39.86
N SER A 454 24.64 -10.67 39.90
CA SER A 454 25.32 -11.46 40.95
C SER A 454 26.58 -10.78 41.51
N SER A 455 26.40 -9.68 42.23
CA SER A 455 27.31 -9.28 43.31
C SER A 455 26.63 -8.24 44.20
N GLY A 456 26.47 -8.56 45.48
CA GLY A 456 25.73 -7.77 46.48
C GLY A 456 26.30 -6.38 46.78
N PRO A 457 25.59 -5.59 47.61
CA PRO A 457 25.81 -4.15 47.74
C PRO A 457 27.08 -3.83 48.52
N PHE A 458 28.05 -3.18 47.87
CA PHE A 458 29.14 -2.49 48.55
C PHE A 458 28.76 -1.02 48.74
N MET A 459 28.46 -0.64 49.98
CA MET A 459 28.39 0.77 50.40
C MET A 459 29.81 1.36 50.48
N PRO A 460 30.07 2.57 49.95
CA PRO A 460 31.25 3.33 50.34
C PRO A 460 30.97 4.19 51.60
N PRO A 461 31.97 4.36 52.49
CA PRO A 461 31.85 5.10 53.74
C PRO A 461 31.92 6.62 53.53
N ALA A 462 31.41 7.37 54.52
CA ALA A 462 31.37 8.84 54.54
C ALA A 462 32.70 9.50 54.95
N ALA A 463 32.88 10.73 54.43
CA ALA A 463 33.75 11.85 54.87
C ALA A 463 35.27 11.71 54.60
N PRO A 464 36.08 12.81 54.58
CA PRO A 464 35.81 14.20 55.01
C PRO A 464 36.22 15.33 54.01
N GLY A 465 35.69 16.54 54.20
CA GLY A 465 36.15 17.76 53.51
C GLY A 465 37.49 18.29 54.04
N PRO A 466 38.12 19.25 53.35
CA PRO A 466 38.70 20.38 54.09
C PRO A 466 38.69 21.76 53.36
N PHE A 467 38.36 22.77 54.17
CA PHE A 467 39.01 24.07 54.40
C PHE A 467 39.48 25.01 53.26
N ILE A 468 38.94 26.23 53.38
CA ILE A 468 39.31 27.53 52.79
C ILE A 468 40.60 28.08 53.44
N PRO A 469 41.38 28.92 52.72
CA PRO A 469 42.05 30.06 53.33
C PRO A 469 41.53 31.41 52.80
N VAL A 470 41.47 32.36 53.73
CA VAL A 470 40.86 33.70 53.69
C VAL A 470 41.89 34.79 53.35
N GLY A 471 41.45 35.86 52.68
CA GLY A 471 42.05 37.20 52.67
C GLY A 471 42.04 37.81 51.26
N THR A 472 41.50 39.00 50.97
CA THR A 472 41.14 40.17 51.79
C THR A 472 40.19 41.09 51.00
N LEU A 473 39.28 41.75 51.73
CA LEU A 473 38.26 42.72 51.29
C LEU A 473 38.84 44.00 50.65
N THR A 474 38.15 44.53 49.64
CA THR A 474 37.72 45.94 49.59
C THR A 474 36.42 46.12 48.78
N THR A 475 35.54 46.94 49.34
CA THR A 475 34.17 47.32 48.97
C THR A 475 34.07 48.36 47.84
N TYR A 476 33.00 48.31 47.04
CA TYR A 476 32.12 49.39 46.50
C TYR A 476 31.18 48.67 45.49
N GLY A 477 29.85 48.76 45.49
CA GLY A 477 28.96 49.91 45.61
C GLY A 477 28.10 49.95 44.34
N SER A 478 26.79 49.74 44.49
CA SER A 478 25.76 49.65 43.43
C SER A 478 25.52 50.94 42.65
N THR A 479 25.19 50.85 41.35
CA THR A 479 24.25 51.80 40.71
C THR A 479 23.54 51.22 39.48
N GLN A 480 22.21 51.36 39.47
CA GLN A 480 21.30 51.22 38.34
C GLN A 480 21.33 52.48 37.45
N HIS A 481 20.95 52.36 36.17
CA HIS A 481 20.25 53.43 35.45
C HIS A 481 19.28 52.86 34.39
N TYR A 482 18.01 53.27 34.51
CA TYR A 482 16.94 53.22 33.51
C TYR A 482 16.91 54.54 32.72
N VAL A 483 16.60 54.53 31.42
CA VAL A 483 15.90 55.63 30.72
C VAL A 483 15.06 55.09 29.54
N SER A 484 13.81 55.53 29.50
CA SER A 484 12.73 55.39 28.51
C SER A 484 12.58 56.66 27.64
N ILE A 485 11.90 56.62 26.47
CA ILE A 485 11.02 57.69 25.89
C ILE A 485 10.32 57.23 24.56
N PRO A 486 9.11 57.75 24.18
CA PRO A 486 8.10 57.19 23.25
C PRO A 486 7.78 58.09 22.00
N PRO A 487 6.51 58.36 21.53
CA PRO A 487 5.78 57.75 20.39
C PRO A 487 5.22 58.72 19.26
N GLY A 488 4.71 58.17 18.14
CA GLY A 488 3.42 58.60 17.50
C GLY A 488 3.35 59.39 16.15
N GLN A 489 2.44 58.94 15.25
CA GLN A 489 1.65 59.63 14.17
C GLN A 489 2.36 60.16 12.89
N LYS A 490 1.81 60.27 11.66
CA LYS A 490 0.53 60.06 10.90
C LYS A 490 0.91 60.17 9.39
N PHE A 491 0.24 59.57 8.39
CA PHE A 491 -0.88 60.17 7.61
C PHE A 491 -1.40 59.17 6.55
N HIS A 492 -2.54 59.52 5.95
CA HIS A 492 -3.58 58.71 5.31
C HIS A 492 -3.93 59.29 3.93
N GLU A 493 -4.23 58.46 2.92
CA GLU A 493 -5.12 58.69 1.74
C GLU A 493 -5.12 57.36 0.93
N ARG A 494 -6.16 56.51 0.80
CA ARG A 494 -7.56 56.56 0.30
C ARG A 494 -7.69 56.87 -1.20
N GLU A 495 -8.04 55.85 -2.00
CA GLU A 495 -9.30 55.70 -2.79
C GLU A 495 -9.12 56.28 -4.21
N GLU A 496 -9.56 55.74 -5.36
CA GLU A 496 -10.63 54.84 -5.83
C GLU A 496 -10.08 54.07 -7.09
N GLY A 497 -10.63 53.04 -7.73
CA GLY A 497 -12.01 52.58 -7.94
C GLY A 497 -12.31 52.50 -9.46
N LEU A 498 -12.96 51.40 -9.88
CA LEU A 498 -13.75 51.18 -11.11
C LEU A 498 -13.12 50.74 -12.46
N LEU A 499 -13.42 49.47 -12.79
CA LEU A 499 -14.18 48.94 -13.95
C LEU A 499 -13.58 48.74 -15.37
N LYS A 500 -13.57 47.44 -15.73
CA LYS A 500 -14.22 46.77 -16.89
C LYS A 500 -13.62 46.78 -18.31
N MET A 501 -13.81 45.59 -18.91
CA MET A 501 -14.01 45.21 -20.33
C MET A 501 -12.76 45.15 -21.21
N ASN A 502 -12.31 43.97 -21.65
CA ASN A 502 -12.83 43.02 -22.65
C ASN A 502 -12.30 43.31 -24.07
N SER A 503 -12.08 42.22 -24.80
CA SER A 503 -12.06 42.08 -26.27
C SER A 503 -10.72 42.25 -27.02
N THR A 504 -10.25 41.09 -27.54
CA THR A 504 -9.84 40.80 -28.93
C THR A 504 -9.01 41.80 -29.74
N SER A 505 -7.95 41.27 -30.38
CA SER A 505 -7.72 41.23 -31.86
C SER A 505 -6.20 41.21 -32.14
N THR A 506 -5.68 40.08 -32.62
CA THR A 506 -5.25 39.79 -34.01
C THR A 506 -3.86 40.30 -34.45
N SER A 507 -3.08 39.33 -34.93
CA SER A 507 -2.27 39.32 -36.18
C SER A 507 -0.97 40.14 -36.32
N GLY A 508 0.05 39.47 -36.88
CA GLY A 508 1.21 40.08 -37.57
C GLY A 508 2.56 39.56 -37.03
N VAL A 509 3.09 38.41 -37.47
CA VAL A 509 3.94 38.15 -38.67
C VAL A 509 5.40 38.65 -38.55
N GLY A 510 6.34 37.72 -38.77
CA GLY A 510 7.78 37.93 -39.04
C GLY A 510 8.67 37.41 -37.89
N GLY A 511 9.60 36.46 -38.02
CA GLY A 511 10.29 35.91 -39.19
C GLY A 511 11.81 36.13 -39.04
N GLY A 512 12.54 35.10 -38.58
CA GLY A 512 13.93 34.83 -38.99
C GLY A 512 15.11 35.18 -38.07
N GLY A 513 15.80 34.13 -37.60
CA GLY A 513 17.27 34.01 -37.34
C GLY A 513 17.88 34.84 -36.20
N GLY A 514 18.72 34.35 -35.28
CA GLY A 514 19.52 33.14 -35.14
C GLY A 514 20.84 33.54 -34.45
N GLY A 515 21.25 32.86 -33.36
CA GLY A 515 22.64 32.94 -32.85
C GLY A 515 22.87 33.19 -31.35
N GLY A 516 22.68 32.15 -30.52
CA GLY A 516 23.50 31.68 -29.39
C GLY A 516 24.12 32.62 -28.32
N GLY A 517 23.74 32.40 -27.05
CA GLY A 517 24.50 32.78 -25.84
C GLY A 517 23.81 32.34 -24.53
N ARG A 518 24.52 31.62 -23.66
CA ARG A 518 24.01 30.79 -22.52
C ARG A 518 23.49 31.58 -21.30
N SER A 519 22.42 31.10 -20.64
CA SER A 519 22.40 30.59 -19.24
C SER A 519 20.99 30.62 -18.58
N TRP A 520 20.64 29.47 -17.99
CA TRP A 520 19.69 29.13 -16.90
C TRP A 520 18.39 29.94 -16.65
N ALA A 521 17.24 29.26 -16.80
CA ALA A 521 16.11 29.36 -15.88
C ALA A 521 15.23 28.10 -15.92
N SER A 522 14.72 27.75 -14.75
CA SER A 522 13.96 26.56 -14.38
C SER A 522 12.54 26.52 -14.99
N ALA A 523 12.11 25.34 -15.45
CA ALA A 523 10.75 24.79 -15.39
C ALA A 523 10.73 23.50 -16.22
N THR A 524 10.28 22.38 -15.66
CA THR A 524 9.99 21.16 -16.44
C THR A 524 8.83 21.48 -17.38
N SER A 525 9.19 22.00 -18.56
CA SER A 525 8.28 22.38 -19.62
C SER A 525 7.57 21.14 -20.10
N VAL A 526 6.31 21.02 -19.69
CA VAL A 526 5.37 20.09 -20.30
C VAL A 526 5.29 20.49 -21.76
N SER A 527 5.69 19.60 -22.65
CA SER A 527 5.63 19.81 -24.09
C SER A 527 4.23 20.30 -24.51
N ALA A 528 4.15 21.01 -25.63
CA ALA A 528 2.88 21.55 -26.13
C ALA A 528 1.81 20.45 -26.30
N SER A 529 2.21 19.24 -26.68
CA SER A 529 1.33 18.06 -26.76
C SER A 529 0.84 17.61 -25.38
N GLY A 530 1.69 17.60 -24.35
CA GLY A 530 1.27 17.27 -22.98
C GLY A 530 0.29 18.29 -22.40
N LYS A 531 0.49 19.60 -22.68
CA LYS A 531 -0.49 20.63 -22.28
C LYS A 531 -1.84 20.43 -22.96
N ARG A 532 -1.84 20.02 -24.23
CA ARG A 532 -3.05 19.73 -25.01
C ARG A 532 -3.79 18.50 -24.48
N ILE A 533 -3.07 17.41 -24.21
CA ILE A 533 -3.66 16.16 -23.68
C ILE A 533 -4.29 16.40 -22.31
N ARG A 534 -3.68 17.22 -21.44
CA ARG A 534 -4.32 17.59 -20.16
C ARG A 534 -5.59 18.40 -20.34
N LYS A 535 -5.62 19.33 -21.29
CA LYS A 535 -6.81 20.13 -21.56
C LYS A 535 -7.96 19.24 -22.02
N GLU A 536 -7.71 18.32 -22.95
CA GLU A 536 -8.72 17.38 -23.44
C GLU A 536 -9.16 16.38 -22.36
N MET A 537 -8.27 15.98 -21.45
CA MET A 537 -8.62 15.18 -20.28
C MET A 537 -9.57 15.93 -19.33
N LEU A 538 -9.32 17.22 -19.09
CA LEU A 538 -10.19 18.06 -18.28
C LEU A 538 -11.57 18.25 -18.94
N GLU A 539 -11.60 18.42 -20.26
CA GLU A 539 -12.85 18.50 -21.03
C GLU A 539 -13.63 17.16 -20.99
N PHE A 540 -12.96 16.03 -21.23
CA PHE A 540 -13.56 14.69 -21.15
C PHE A 540 -14.12 14.38 -19.76
N ASN A 541 -13.44 14.81 -18.69
CA ASN A 541 -13.91 14.62 -17.31
C ASN A 541 -15.04 15.58 -16.91
N SER A 542 -15.18 16.72 -17.59
CA SER A 542 -16.25 17.68 -17.33
C SER A 542 -17.58 17.25 -17.95
N GLU A 543 -17.55 16.59 -19.12
CA GLU A 543 -18.71 16.04 -19.81
C GLU A 543 -18.37 14.67 -20.42
N PRO A 544 -18.37 13.59 -19.60
CA PRO A 544 -18.02 12.27 -20.10
C PRO A 544 -19.08 11.76 -21.09
N PRO A 545 -18.68 11.21 -22.25
CA PRO A 545 -19.61 10.59 -23.18
C PRO A 545 -20.36 9.42 -22.53
N PRO A 546 -21.66 9.22 -22.84
CA PRO A 546 -22.39 8.05 -22.36
C PRO A 546 -21.70 6.76 -22.83
N ASP A 547 -21.62 5.77 -21.94
CA ASP A 547 -21.07 4.44 -22.18
C ASP A 547 -19.56 4.38 -22.53
N CYS A 548 -18.79 5.46 -22.30
CA CYS A 548 -17.34 5.47 -22.51
C CYS A 548 -16.59 6.17 -21.37
N SER A 549 -15.41 5.67 -21.02
CA SER A 549 -14.48 6.33 -20.10
C SER A 549 -13.05 6.21 -20.62
N ALA A 550 -12.19 7.19 -20.33
CA ALA A 550 -10.79 7.19 -20.74
C ALA A 550 -9.94 8.02 -19.77
N GLY A 551 -8.73 7.55 -19.44
CA GLY A 551 -7.83 8.27 -18.55
C GLY A 551 -6.39 7.73 -18.58
N PRO A 552 -5.41 8.47 -18.06
CA PRO A 552 -4.00 8.09 -18.11
C PRO A 552 -3.72 6.81 -17.31
N LYS A 553 -2.76 6.03 -17.81
CA LYS A 553 -2.27 4.78 -17.21
C LYS A 553 -1.11 5.13 -16.25
N GLY A 554 -1.42 5.19 -14.95
CA GLY A 554 -0.46 5.64 -13.93
C GLY A 554 -0.03 7.09 -14.18
N ASP A 555 1.26 7.39 -13.99
CA ASP A 555 1.79 8.76 -14.11
C ASP A 555 2.10 9.19 -15.56
N ASN A 556 1.88 8.32 -16.55
CA ASN A 556 2.21 8.62 -17.94
C ASN A 556 1.02 9.25 -18.69
N LEU A 557 1.06 10.57 -18.85
CA LEU A 557 0.04 11.33 -19.58
C LEU A 557 -0.13 10.91 -21.06
N TYR A 558 0.86 10.27 -21.67
CA TYR A 558 0.81 9.83 -23.08
C TYR A 558 0.26 8.41 -23.27
N GLN A 559 -0.02 7.69 -22.20
CA GLN A 559 -0.63 6.37 -22.27
C GLN A 559 -1.91 6.39 -21.47
N TRP A 560 -3.03 6.07 -22.10
CA TRP A 560 -4.34 6.05 -21.47
C TRP A 560 -4.95 4.66 -21.59
N ILE A 561 -5.83 4.34 -20.65
CA ILE A 561 -6.74 3.20 -20.73
C ILE A 561 -8.14 3.78 -20.93
N SER A 562 -8.91 3.18 -21.82
CA SER A 562 -10.31 3.53 -22.05
C SER A 562 -11.19 2.29 -21.96
N THR A 563 -12.39 2.47 -21.44
CA THR A 563 -13.41 1.45 -21.29
C THR A 563 -14.67 1.89 -22.00
N ILE A 564 -15.21 1.04 -22.87
CA ILE A 564 -16.51 1.23 -23.54
C ILE A 564 -17.49 0.19 -23.00
N PHE A 565 -18.68 0.62 -22.62
CA PHE A 565 -19.79 -0.23 -22.23
C PHE A 565 -20.67 -0.51 -23.45
N GLY A 566 -21.16 -1.74 -23.57
CA GLY A 566 -22.07 -2.09 -24.65
C GLY A 566 -23.44 -1.42 -24.47
N PRO A 567 -23.93 -0.65 -25.46
CA PRO A 567 -25.19 0.09 -25.33
C PRO A 567 -26.40 -0.83 -25.11
N PRO A 568 -27.42 -0.39 -24.34
CA PRO A 568 -28.67 -1.14 -24.16
C PRO A 568 -29.37 -1.42 -25.50
N GLY A 569 -29.93 -2.62 -25.64
CA GLY A 569 -30.59 -3.10 -26.86
C GLY A 569 -29.65 -3.58 -27.97
N SER A 570 -28.33 -3.60 -27.72
CA SER A 570 -27.33 -4.08 -28.68
C SER A 570 -26.84 -5.50 -28.33
N PRO A 571 -26.29 -6.27 -29.29
CA PRO A 571 -25.61 -7.55 -29.00
C PRO A 571 -24.43 -7.45 -28.03
N TYR A 572 -24.01 -6.23 -27.72
CA TYR A 572 -22.91 -5.89 -26.83
C TYR A 572 -23.39 -5.54 -25.42
N GLU A 573 -24.69 -5.41 -25.21
CA GLU A 573 -25.29 -5.05 -23.92
C GLU A 573 -24.76 -5.95 -22.79
N GLY A 574 -24.24 -5.31 -21.73
CA GLY A 574 -23.58 -6.00 -20.61
C GLY A 574 -22.11 -6.40 -20.86
N GLY A 575 -21.55 -6.09 -22.04
CA GLY A 575 -20.12 -6.21 -22.36
C GLY A 575 -19.33 -4.97 -21.95
N VAL A 576 -18.05 -5.17 -21.60
CA VAL A 576 -17.11 -4.12 -21.20
C VAL A 576 -15.84 -4.27 -22.02
N PHE A 577 -15.51 -3.27 -22.83
CA PHE A 577 -14.43 -3.32 -23.81
C PHE A 577 -13.28 -2.40 -23.39
N PHE A 578 -12.08 -2.95 -23.24
CA PHE A 578 -10.90 -2.21 -22.81
C PHE A 578 -9.99 -1.86 -24.01
N LEU A 579 -9.55 -0.60 -24.04
CA LEU A 579 -8.70 0.00 -25.06
C LEU A 579 -7.45 0.60 -24.38
N ASP A 580 -6.27 0.30 -24.91
CA ASP A 580 -5.04 1.04 -24.59
C ASP A 580 -4.83 2.13 -25.64
N ILE A 581 -4.75 3.40 -25.24
CA ILE A 581 -4.56 4.56 -26.11
C ILE A 581 -3.16 5.13 -25.86
N THR A 582 -2.37 5.34 -26.90
CA THR A 582 -1.01 5.91 -26.81
C THR A 582 -0.91 7.16 -27.66
N PHE A 583 -0.76 8.32 -27.02
CA PHE A 583 -0.57 9.60 -27.66
C PHE A 583 0.89 9.77 -28.10
N PRO A 584 1.16 10.19 -29.36
CA PRO A 584 2.51 10.48 -29.79
C PRO A 584 2.96 11.85 -29.26
N ALA A 585 4.28 12.06 -29.20
CA ALA A 585 4.87 13.30 -28.69
C ALA A 585 4.48 14.55 -29.52
N ASP A 586 4.05 14.38 -30.76
CA ASP A 586 3.59 15.40 -31.70
C ASP A 586 2.06 15.48 -31.85
N TYR A 587 1.29 14.91 -30.90
CA TYR A 587 -0.17 15.11 -30.82
C TYR A 587 -0.54 16.61 -30.70
N PRO A 588 -1.57 17.12 -31.42
CA PRO A 588 -2.55 16.41 -32.25
C PRO A 588 -2.16 16.25 -33.74
N PHE A 589 -0.94 16.65 -34.13
CA PHE A 589 -0.50 16.56 -35.53
C PHE A 589 -0.26 15.11 -36.00
N LYS A 590 0.02 14.21 -35.05
CA LYS A 590 -0.16 12.76 -35.25
C LYS A 590 -1.24 12.22 -34.31
N PRO A 591 -2.11 11.31 -34.80
CA PRO A 591 -3.19 10.75 -34.01
C PRO A 591 -2.67 9.74 -32.96
N PRO A 592 -3.43 9.50 -31.88
CA PRO A 592 -3.10 8.47 -30.90
C PRO A 592 -3.24 7.07 -31.52
N LYS A 593 -2.44 6.12 -31.03
CA LYS A 593 -2.56 4.69 -31.37
C LYS A 593 -3.51 4.02 -30.38
N VAL A 594 -4.51 3.32 -30.87
CA VAL A 594 -5.44 2.55 -30.02
C VAL A 594 -5.19 1.06 -30.23
N ALA A 595 -5.04 0.30 -29.14
CA ALA A 595 -4.85 -1.14 -29.13
C ALA A 595 -5.94 -1.80 -28.27
N THR A 596 -6.51 -2.90 -28.75
CA THR A 596 -7.52 -3.69 -28.02
C THR A 596 -6.86 -4.89 -27.35
N ARG A 597 -7.36 -5.32 -26.18
CA ARG A 597 -6.92 -6.59 -25.57
C ARG A 597 -7.57 -7.78 -26.28
N ALA A 598 -6.82 -8.87 -26.48
CA ALA A 598 -7.28 -10.08 -27.17
C ALA A 598 -8.57 -10.71 -26.59
N GLN A 599 -8.90 -10.40 -25.32
CA GLN A 599 -10.16 -10.73 -24.65
C GLN A 599 -11.40 -10.28 -25.44
N TYR A 600 -11.29 -9.17 -26.19
CA TYR A 600 -12.36 -8.57 -27.00
C TYR A 600 -12.94 -9.56 -28.01
N ILE A 601 -12.11 -10.33 -28.72
CA ILE A 601 -12.58 -11.26 -29.78
C ILE A 601 -13.35 -12.44 -29.16
N ILE A 602 -12.89 -12.93 -28.00
CA ILE A 602 -13.50 -14.06 -27.30
C ILE A 602 -14.84 -13.64 -26.67
N GLN A 603 -14.91 -12.49 -26.01
CA GLN A 603 -16.16 -12.00 -25.41
C GLN A 603 -17.22 -11.70 -26.46
N HIS A 604 -16.82 -11.17 -27.60
CA HIS A 604 -17.68 -10.86 -28.71
C HIS A 604 -18.21 -12.15 -29.40
N PHE A 605 -17.37 -13.17 -29.53
CA PHE A 605 -17.79 -14.51 -29.96
C PHE A 605 -18.77 -15.16 -28.98
N VAL A 606 -18.51 -15.10 -27.67
CA VAL A 606 -19.38 -15.68 -26.62
C VAL A 606 -20.75 -14.98 -26.58
N ALA A 607 -20.77 -13.64 -26.74
CA ALA A 607 -21.99 -12.86 -26.80
C ALA A 607 -22.81 -13.15 -28.08
N ALA A 608 -22.15 -13.18 -29.24
CA ALA A 608 -22.81 -13.43 -30.52
C ALA A 608 -23.33 -14.87 -30.68
N THR A 609 -22.74 -15.85 -29.99
CA THR A 609 -23.10 -17.27 -30.10
C THR A 609 -23.97 -17.80 -28.96
N GLY A 610 -24.17 -17.03 -27.88
CA GLY A 610 -24.94 -17.48 -26.72
C GLY A 610 -24.28 -18.58 -25.89
N CYS A 611 -22.98 -18.83 -26.08
CA CYS A 611 -22.21 -19.89 -25.39
C CYS A 611 -22.07 -19.71 -23.86
N LYS A 612 -22.59 -18.61 -23.30
CA LYS A 612 -22.60 -18.34 -21.85
C LYS A 612 -23.40 -19.40 -21.04
N LYS A 613 -24.23 -20.21 -21.70
CA LYS A 613 -25.07 -21.25 -21.08
C LYS A 613 -24.42 -22.65 -21.02
N THR A 614 -23.24 -22.84 -21.61
CA THR A 614 -22.59 -24.16 -21.77
C THR A 614 -21.16 -24.22 -21.20
N GLU A 615 -20.76 -23.19 -20.47
CA GLU A 615 -19.44 -23.05 -19.86
C GLU A 615 -19.20 -24.16 -18.81
N GLY A 616 -18.17 -24.99 -19.04
CA GLY A 616 -17.78 -26.13 -18.18
C GLY A 616 -18.11 -27.53 -18.70
N ILE A 617 -18.90 -27.68 -19.77
CA ILE A 617 -19.33 -29.00 -20.30
C ILE A 617 -18.56 -29.39 -21.58
N VAL A 618 -18.15 -28.40 -22.39
CA VAL A 618 -17.60 -28.64 -23.73
C VAL A 618 -16.08 -28.42 -23.75
N LYS A 619 -15.33 -29.48 -24.09
CA LYS A 619 -13.85 -29.51 -24.07
C LYS A 619 -13.18 -28.95 -25.34
N SER A 620 -13.92 -28.85 -26.44
CA SER A 620 -13.47 -28.28 -27.71
C SER A 620 -14.64 -27.57 -28.39
N VAL A 621 -14.43 -26.36 -28.88
CA VAL A 621 -15.47 -25.55 -29.53
C VAL A 621 -15.06 -25.17 -30.94
N TYR A 622 -16.03 -24.95 -31.81
CA TYR A 622 -15.76 -24.45 -33.15
C TYR A 622 -16.80 -23.43 -33.60
N ALA A 623 -16.35 -22.50 -34.42
CA ALA A 623 -17.13 -21.47 -35.08
C ALA A 623 -17.07 -21.71 -36.59
N ILE A 624 -18.20 -21.57 -37.28
CA ILE A 624 -18.23 -21.48 -38.74
C ILE A 624 -19.00 -20.24 -39.15
N GLY A 625 -18.66 -19.66 -40.28
CA GLY A 625 -19.42 -18.53 -40.81
C GLY A 625 -19.12 -18.27 -42.27
N ASN A 626 -20.01 -17.51 -42.92
CA ASN A 626 -19.81 -17.04 -44.28
C ASN A 626 -19.14 -15.67 -44.25
N VAL A 627 -18.24 -15.41 -45.20
CA VAL A 627 -17.50 -14.15 -45.36
C VAL A 627 -17.80 -13.58 -46.73
N LYS A 628 -18.01 -12.27 -46.82
CA LYS A 628 -18.18 -11.56 -48.09
C LYS A 628 -17.17 -10.42 -48.13
N MET A 629 -16.24 -10.48 -49.08
CA MET A 629 -15.21 -9.46 -49.29
C MET A 629 -15.51 -8.61 -50.52
N VAL A 630 -15.45 -7.29 -50.37
CA VAL A 630 -15.56 -6.32 -51.47
C VAL A 630 -14.29 -5.49 -51.48
N MET A 631 -13.70 -5.29 -52.65
CA MET A 631 -12.55 -4.41 -52.83
C MET A 631 -13.05 -2.96 -52.95
N ALA A 632 -12.56 -2.07 -52.09
CA ALA A 632 -12.86 -0.63 -52.18
C ALA A 632 -11.73 0.07 -52.96
N GLU A 633 -12.08 0.89 -53.97
CA GLU A 633 -11.11 1.76 -54.66
C GLU A 633 -10.91 3.07 -53.87
N GLU A 634 -9.65 3.44 -53.63
CA GLU A 634 -9.24 4.60 -52.84
C GLU A 634 -9.02 5.81 -53.77
N ASN A 635 -9.94 6.79 -53.76
CA ASN A 635 -9.81 8.01 -54.57
C ASN A 635 -8.91 9.04 -53.86
N GLY A 636 -7.62 9.06 -54.20
CA GLY A 636 -6.69 10.13 -53.85
C GLY A 636 -6.60 11.16 -54.97
N GLY A 637 -7.04 12.40 -54.74
CA GLY A 637 -6.90 13.49 -55.70
C GLY A 637 -5.77 14.45 -55.35
N LEU A 638 -4.80 14.62 -56.27
CA LEU A 638 -4.13 15.89 -56.52
C LEU A 638 -3.75 16.00 -58.03
N ASN A 639 -4.43 16.94 -58.69
CA ASN A 639 -4.12 17.74 -59.88
C ASN A 639 -3.68 17.12 -61.22
N GLY A 640 -4.49 17.40 -62.25
CA GLY A 640 -4.08 17.46 -63.65
C GLY A 640 -5.25 17.61 -64.63
N GLY A 641 -5.54 18.86 -65.00
CA GLY A 641 -6.30 19.38 -66.15
C GLY A 641 -7.10 18.48 -67.12
N SER A 642 -8.23 19.06 -67.54
CA SER A 642 -8.89 18.93 -68.86
C SER A 642 -10.13 18.02 -68.96
N SER A 643 -11.28 18.69 -69.02
CA SER A 643 -12.35 18.55 -70.02
C SER A 643 -12.92 17.16 -70.39
N ALA A 644 -14.23 17.08 -70.18
CA ALA A 644 -15.25 16.41 -70.99
C ALA A 644 -15.61 14.94 -70.71
N GLY A 645 -16.93 14.69 -70.69
CA GLY A 645 -17.50 13.43 -71.17
C GLY A 645 -18.20 12.56 -70.12
N SER A 646 -19.53 12.65 -70.09
CA SER A 646 -20.44 11.71 -69.43
C SER A 646 -20.22 10.26 -69.89
N SER A 647 -20.06 9.31 -68.95
CA SER A 647 -20.60 7.95 -69.08
C SER A 647 -20.72 7.26 -67.71
N LYS A 648 -21.95 6.83 -67.39
CA LYS A 648 -22.27 5.95 -66.27
C LYS A 648 -21.76 4.54 -66.59
N ASN A 649 -20.77 4.04 -65.83
CA ASN A 649 -20.66 2.64 -65.39
C ASN A 649 -19.41 2.47 -64.51
N GLY A 650 -19.56 2.69 -63.20
CA GLY A 650 -18.60 2.17 -62.23
C GLY A 650 -19.01 0.74 -61.90
N SER A 651 -18.24 -0.25 -62.37
CA SER A 651 -18.40 -1.62 -61.90
C SER A 651 -18.04 -1.67 -60.41
N SER A 652 -19.05 -1.66 -59.54
CA SER A 652 -18.89 -2.03 -58.14
C SER A 652 -18.22 -3.40 -58.11
N GLY A 653 -17.03 -3.51 -57.50
CA GLY A 653 -16.30 -4.77 -57.40
C GLY A 653 -17.22 -5.88 -56.91
N VAL A 654 -17.34 -6.96 -57.70
CA VAL A 654 -18.26 -8.06 -57.38
C VAL A 654 -17.84 -8.65 -56.02
N PRO A 655 -18.74 -8.66 -55.02
CA PRO A 655 -18.42 -9.21 -53.71
C PRO A 655 -18.04 -10.68 -53.82
N GLN A 656 -16.83 -11.01 -53.37
CA GLN A 656 -16.35 -12.38 -53.28
C GLN A 656 -16.85 -13.01 -51.99
N GLN A 657 -17.66 -14.05 -52.13
CA GLN A 657 -18.15 -14.81 -50.98
C GLN A 657 -17.20 -15.95 -50.64
N GLY A 658 -17.27 -16.40 -49.40
CA GLY A 658 -16.42 -17.43 -48.84
C GLY A 658 -16.94 -17.87 -47.48
N CYS A 659 -16.16 -18.69 -46.80
CA CYS A 659 -16.49 -19.20 -45.48
C CYS A 659 -15.25 -19.37 -44.62
N PHE A 660 -15.46 -19.42 -43.32
CA PHE A 660 -14.41 -19.74 -42.37
C PHE A 660 -14.88 -20.81 -41.39
N VAL A 661 -13.91 -21.53 -40.85
CA VAL A 661 -14.07 -22.37 -39.68
C VAL A 661 -12.94 -22.06 -38.70
N MET A 662 -13.25 -21.97 -37.42
CA MET A 662 -12.29 -21.78 -36.34
C MET A 662 -12.55 -22.81 -35.24
N TRP A 663 -11.54 -23.56 -34.86
CA TRP A 663 -11.57 -24.57 -33.81
C TRP A 663 -10.70 -24.11 -32.66
N GLN A 664 -11.19 -24.27 -31.44
CA GLN A 664 -10.42 -24.17 -30.21
C GLN A 664 -10.51 -25.52 -29.49
N MET A 665 -9.35 -26.13 -29.25
CA MET A 665 -9.20 -27.46 -28.69
C MET A 665 -8.30 -27.37 -27.44
N ILE A 666 -8.73 -27.98 -26.34
CA ILE A 666 -7.95 -27.94 -25.08
C ILE A 666 -6.92 -29.08 -25.05
N PRO A 667 -5.71 -28.86 -24.51
CA PRO A 667 -5.14 -27.56 -24.09
C PRO A 667 -4.43 -26.83 -25.25
N ASP A 668 -4.61 -25.50 -25.31
CA ASP A 668 -3.86 -24.52 -26.14
C ASP A 668 -3.73 -24.79 -27.64
N LYS A 669 -4.59 -25.66 -28.20
CA LYS A 669 -4.67 -25.97 -29.63
C LYS A 669 -5.77 -25.14 -30.29
N TRP A 670 -5.50 -24.65 -31.49
CA TRP A 670 -6.54 -24.00 -32.28
C TRP A 670 -6.23 -24.09 -33.76
N LEU A 671 -7.25 -24.01 -34.60
CA LEU A 671 -7.14 -24.08 -36.05
C LEU A 671 -8.16 -23.15 -36.68
N MET A 672 -7.74 -22.32 -37.62
CA MET A 672 -8.60 -21.48 -38.43
C MET A 672 -8.38 -21.81 -39.90
N GLU A 673 -9.45 -22.00 -40.64
CA GLU A 673 -9.44 -22.04 -42.10
C GLU A 673 -10.36 -20.96 -42.64
N LEU A 674 -9.90 -20.25 -43.66
CA LEU A 674 -10.65 -19.23 -44.38
C LEU A 674 -10.55 -19.53 -45.87
N VAL A 675 -11.69 -19.66 -46.53
CA VAL A 675 -11.78 -19.84 -47.98
C VAL A 675 -12.56 -18.67 -48.54
N VAL A 676 -11.93 -17.82 -49.33
CA VAL A 676 -12.61 -16.70 -50.01
C VAL A 676 -12.04 -16.52 -51.40
N SER A 677 -12.90 -16.31 -52.40
CA SER A 677 -12.50 -16.11 -53.80
C SER A 677 -11.58 -17.25 -54.33
N GLY A 678 -11.88 -18.50 -53.96
CA GLY A 678 -11.12 -19.69 -54.37
C GLY A 678 -9.77 -19.91 -53.66
N HIS A 679 -9.39 -19.05 -52.71
CA HIS A 679 -8.12 -19.16 -51.99
C HIS A 679 -8.37 -19.63 -50.56
N LYS A 680 -7.70 -20.72 -50.16
CA LYS A 680 -7.75 -21.27 -48.79
C LYS A 680 -6.51 -20.84 -48.00
N ILE A 681 -6.74 -20.17 -46.88
CA ILE A 681 -5.72 -19.83 -45.89
C ILE A 681 -6.00 -20.65 -44.64
N THR A 682 -4.97 -21.22 -44.05
CA THR A 682 -5.09 -21.91 -42.76
C THR A 682 -4.05 -21.40 -41.77
N ALA A 683 -4.41 -21.36 -40.50
CA ALA A 683 -3.53 -20.98 -39.40
C ALA A 683 -3.90 -21.78 -38.16
N GLY A 684 -2.94 -22.14 -37.33
CA GLY A 684 -3.23 -22.93 -36.14
C GLY A 684 -2.10 -22.95 -35.13
N SER A 685 -2.38 -23.55 -33.99
CA SER A 685 -1.43 -23.86 -32.92
C SER A 685 -1.64 -25.30 -32.49
N ASP A 686 -0.54 -26.04 -32.32
CA ASP A 686 -0.55 -27.39 -31.75
C ASP A 686 -0.38 -27.42 -30.22
N GLY A 687 -0.38 -26.25 -29.58
CA GLY A 687 -0.14 -26.06 -28.15
C GLY A 687 1.30 -25.64 -27.82
N ASN A 688 2.23 -25.78 -28.77
CA ASN A 688 3.64 -25.40 -28.59
C ASN A 688 4.11 -24.38 -29.64
N VAL A 689 3.61 -24.47 -30.87
CA VAL A 689 4.05 -23.64 -32.00
C VAL A 689 2.85 -23.19 -32.84
N ALA A 690 2.75 -21.88 -33.04
CA ALA A 690 1.80 -21.30 -33.99
C ALA A 690 2.36 -21.34 -35.43
N TRP A 691 1.51 -21.70 -36.39
CA TRP A 691 1.85 -21.86 -37.80
C TRP A 691 0.77 -21.27 -38.70
N ARG A 692 1.12 -21.03 -39.97
CA ARG A 692 0.16 -20.67 -41.00
C ARG A 692 0.57 -21.23 -42.36
N HIS A 693 -0.43 -21.43 -43.20
CA HIS A 693 -0.30 -21.85 -44.59
C HIS A 693 -1.16 -20.94 -45.47
N THR A 694 -0.49 -20.24 -46.38
CA THR A 694 -1.14 -19.50 -47.47
C THR A 694 -0.74 -20.10 -48.81
N PRO A 695 -1.59 -20.01 -49.86
CA PRO A 695 -1.31 -20.61 -51.16
C PRO A 695 -0.01 -20.14 -51.82
N TRP A 696 0.45 -18.92 -51.49
CA TRP A 696 1.64 -18.29 -52.06
C TRP A 696 2.92 -18.42 -51.22
N LEU A 697 2.84 -18.90 -49.98
CA LEU A 697 4.00 -19.00 -49.08
C LEU A 697 4.21 -20.39 -48.47
N GLY A 698 3.27 -21.33 -48.64
CA GLY A 698 3.31 -22.65 -48.04
C GLY A 698 3.23 -22.63 -46.50
N SER A 699 3.33 -23.81 -45.88
CA SER A 699 3.30 -23.96 -44.41
C SER A 699 4.61 -23.50 -43.79
N HIS A 700 4.54 -22.54 -42.86
CA HIS A 700 5.70 -22.11 -42.09
C HIS A 700 5.33 -21.78 -40.64
N ALA A 701 6.25 -22.08 -39.71
CA ALA A 701 6.12 -21.69 -38.31
C ALA A 701 6.23 -20.15 -38.18
N ALA A 702 5.38 -19.55 -37.36
CA ALA A 702 5.37 -18.10 -37.14
C ALA A 702 6.52 -17.66 -36.22
N LYS A 703 7.77 -17.79 -36.68
CA LYS A 703 8.95 -17.23 -36.00
C LYS A 703 9.27 -15.84 -36.56
N GLY A 704 8.78 -14.79 -35.88
CA GLY A 704 9.41 -13.46 -35.91
C GLY A 704 8.53 -12.23 -36.17
N GLY A 705 8.80 -11.18 -35.36
CA GLY A 705 8.85 -9.74 -35.72
C GLY A 705 7.57 -8.99 -36.09
N VAL A 706 7.15 -8.07 -35.21
CA VAL A 706 5.99 -7.14 -35.35
C VAL A 706 5.99 -6.36 -36.69
N ARG A 707 4.85 -6.32 -37.40
CA ARG A 707 4.58 -5.43 -38.55
C ARG A 707 3.18 -4.77 -38.49
N PRO A 708 2.98 -3.60 -39.12
CA PRO A 708 2.07 -2.55 -38.62
C PRO A 708 0.62 -2.56 -39.12
N LEU A 709 -0.23 -1.99 -38.26
CA LEU A 709 -1.70 -1.83 -38.22
C LEU A 709 -2.40 -1.12 -39.42
N ARG A 710 -1.68 -0.61 -40.43
CA ARG A 710 -2.27 0.31 -41.44
C ARG A 710 -3.33 -0.34 -42.34
N ARG A 711 -3.31 -1.66 -42.52
CA ARG A 711 -4.35 -2.39 -43.28
C ARG A 711 -5.58 -2.77 -42.46
N ALA A 712 -5.57 -2.60 -41.14
CA ALA A 712 -6.67 -3.04 -40.27
C ALA A 712 -7.68 -1.92 -39.95
N LEU A 713 -7.37 -0.64 -40.20
CA LEU A 713 -8.15 0.50 -39.71
C LEU A 713 -8.74 1.44 -40.79
N GLN A 714 -8.59 1.16 -42.08
CA GLN A 714 -9.26 1.95 -43.12
C GLN A 714 -10.68 1.41 -43.39
N ALA A 715 -11.63 1.74 -42.50
CA ALA A 715 -13.07 1.86 -42.79
C ALA A 715 -13.81 2.46 -41.58
N SER A 716 -13.44 3.67 -41.18
CA SER A 716 -14.26 4.50 -40.29
C SER A 716 -14.91 5.59 -41.13
N GLY A 717 -16.22 5.51 -41.30
CA GLY A 717 -16.98 6.54 -42.01
C GLY A 717 -18.45 6.16 -42.13
N SER A 718 -19.23 6.55 -41.12
CA SER A 718 -20.65 6.88 -41.17
C SER A 718 -21.58 5.90 -41.90
N HIS A 719 -22.50 5.30 -41.13
CA HIS A 719 -23.52 4.30 -41.47
C HIS A 719 -23.16 2.89 -40.97
N PHE A 720 -24.17 2.14 -40.56
CA PHE A 720 -24.17 0.94 -39.70
C PHE A 720 -24.21 1.28 -38.19
N PHE A 721 -25.34 1.31 -37.45
CA PHE A 721 -26.51 0.41 -37.40
C PHE A 721 -26.95 -0.35 -38.65
#